data_AF-A0A2D5BN93-F1
#
_entry.id   AF-A0A2D5BN93-F1
#
_cell.length_a   1.000
_cell.length_b   1.000
_cell.length_c   1.000
_cell.angle_alpha   90.00
_cell.angle_beta   90.00
_cell.angle_gamma   90.00
#
_symmetry.space_group_name_H-M   'P 1'
#
loop_
_entity.id
_entity.type
_entity.pdbx_description
1 polymer ?
#
loop_
_entity_poly.entity_id
_entity_poly.type
_entity_poly.pdbx_seq_one_letter_code
_entity_poly.pdbx_strand_id
1 'polypeptide(L)'
;MLPRLFLAMLAFAVFLPAQDRVVTGKAVAGDNDEPVANARVSLHGGVQRGREREALGEMTTGPDGAFRFAGLARGPLMIQVVAGGYARVGRFLNGDEASADLVIQLAPGRDAIGTVTDGATGAPIAGARVASEFFEVAADGDGEFIVQGLPRGAVEELALEFSAPGYVPQDIPVPAGNKTLNLDVKLEYGRVLAVRVMNDVGEPMSGVRVRGRLPTAIAYSGIERADFSAETGPDGVAVVSGLPPGLPVAVEAEGSFPGTQTVVTVPVLAPRGGGRPRSILELVASDRRRAAVRVMDGYGRPITGAEVRVLPLLAPLLNFGGGTDRSDDRGGVRIGITDDAGVAMWEKLPASRLTFEVRAVGWRTKMVVMEAGHGIVNVSEVVMDPDPDPPGKDLHWGLSLADAFRRAVSEDLPVMISMAMDNERANDWMAGHHFHDPEIVRVTRELPIILANVFGAGGVSSPVAHTEEGGLCSRYGRIPCAIHQASEGWCVDEFIGQGVSFQVPRHILVGPDGEVMMHRTYYLSERDLVRMVIRAIRHVKPSRAVTLARRRLSRLRHRLVDRRVAACAAAAEDLVALVNSGDEYAVALLADLVSIGVLPSVRRDIAAGIIVDAVAFPDSGLRPLVTDPDPIVRQVAVARTAGARDSDAVVRLLAAAIIDPDHSVAESARIAIGIGTRADGLVVLRPQEGNRWRLLAGLLRGRPAKEVAGLQEVLRKGGGIGRNRLLRLLVGAASTDESAWKLVRKQASRNSLEAVPALRALRSAPPSNRADALSQLAELHFGSSSALRREEAMRLAATVRSTQAFALLGEGLEDWEPGVQVAAALGLLTTRHGGCAPVLLRYLDDPIHGDEIRTVLSAVRGGGAPGDTEGWRRWFVLEGMLVGDGGGGTP
;
A
#
# COMPACT_ATOMS: atom_id res chain seq x y z
N MET A 1 19.55 -42.94 32.53
CA MET A 1 20.70 -43.16 31.63
C MET A 1 20.19 -43.08 30.20
N LEU A 2 20.92 -42.40 29.31
CA LEU A 2 20.51 -41.85 27.98
C LEU A 2 19.70 -40.54 28.08
N PRO A 3 20.44 -39.41 28.11
CA PRO A 3 20.42 -38.48 26.98
C PRO A 3 21.84 -37.92 26.73
N ARG A 4 22.65 -38.64 25.94
CA ARG A 4 23.94 -38.13 25.43
C ARG A 4 24.25 -38.52 23.99
N LEU A 5 23.40 -39.32 23.32
CA LEU A 5 23.64 -39.75 21.93
C LEU A 5 23.03 -38.83 20.87
N PHE A 6 22.04 -38.00 21.19
CA PHE A 6 21.38 -37.15 20.19
C PHE A 6 22.12 -35.84 19.86
N LEU A 7 23.06 -35.42 20.72
CA LEU A 7 23.90 -34.24 20.46
C LEU A 7 25.13 -34.56 19.57
N ALA A 8 25.44 -35.84 19.35
CA ALA A 8 26.60 -36.25 18.56
C ALA A 8 26.30 -36.44 17.06
N MET A 9 25.03 -36.56 16.66
CA MET A 9 24.65 -36.75 15.24
C MET A 9 24.39 -35.46 14.46
N LEU A 10 24.19 -34.31 15.12
CA LEU A 10 24.15 -33.00 14.43
C LEU A 10 25.53 -32.33 14.30
N ALA A 11 26.54 -32.84 15.00
CA ALA A 11 27.93 -32.37 14.91
C ALA A 11 28.77 -33.14 13.87
N PHE A 12 28.19 -34.14 13.19
CA PHE A 12 28.86 -34.96 12.17
C PHE A 12 28.15 -34.88 10.81
N ALA A 13 27.79 -33.66 10.39
CA ALA A 13 27.73 -33.34 8.97
C ALA A 13 29.17 -33.31 8.44
N VAL A 14 29.72 -34.49 8.18
CA VAL A 14 30.71 -34.79 7.16
C VAL A 14 31.66 -33.62 6.84
N PHE A 15 32.72 -33.47 7.64
CA PHE A 15 33.98 -32.89 7.17
C PHE A 15 34.51 -33.79 6.05
N LEU A 16 33.98 -33.64 4.83
CA LEU A 16 34.78 -33.97 3.65
C LEU A 16 36.02 -33.09 3.72
N PRO A 17 37.23 -33.63 3.48
CA PRO A 17 38.44 -32.80 3.41
C PRO A 17 38.17 -31.63 2.46
N ALA A 18 38.60 -30.43 2.86
CA ALA A 18 38.51 -29.23 2.04
C ALA A 18 38.97 -29.56 0.62
N GLN A 19 38.02 -29.61 -0.32
CA GLN A 19 38.36 -29.72 -1.73
C GLN A 19 38.90 -28.38 -2.20
N ASP A 20 39.81 -28.40 -3.16
CA ASP A 20 40.52 -27.25 -3.74
C ASP A 20 39.58 -26.32 -4.55
N ARG A 21 38.48 -25.83 -3.96
CA ARG A 21 37.69 -24.78 -4.60
C ARG A 21 38.44 -23.47 -4.46
N VAL A 22 38.67 -22.84 -5.60
CA VAL A 22 39.44 -21.61 -5.72
C VAL A 22 38.60 -20.59 -6.46
N VAL A 23 38.35 -19.45 -5.82
CA VAL A 23 37.75 -18.28 -6.46
C VAL A 23 38.89 -17.36 -6.88
N THR A 24 39.13 -17.25 -8.18
CA THR A 24 40.05 -16.26 -8.77
C THR A 24 39.28 -15.19 -9.52
N GLY A 25 39.88 -14.01 -9.69
CA GLY A 25 39.29 -12.98 -10.53
C GLY A 25 40.09 -11.69 -10.56
N LYS A 26 39.53 -10.68 -11.23
CA LYS A 26 40.04 -9.31 -11.30
C LYS A 26 38.95 -8.30 -10.96
N ALA A 27 39.32 -7.27 -10.21
CA ALA A 27 38.53 -6.06 -10.10
C ALA A 27 38.98 -5.07 -11.18
N VAL A 28 38.04 -4.56 -11.97
CA VAL A 28 38.29 -3.59 -13.05
C VAL A 28 37.32 -2.41 -12.94
N ALA A 29 37.70 -1.24 -13.42
CA ALA A 29 36.84 -0.07 -13.45
C ALA A 29 35.77 -0.25 -14.55
N GLY A 30 34.51 0.00 -14.23
CA GLY A 30 33.39 -0.30 -15.14
C GLY A 30 33.28 0.59 -16.37
N ASP A 31 34.01 1.70 -16.42
CA ASP A 31 34.00 2.68 -17.52
C ASP A 31 35.10 2.44 -18.57
N ASN A 32 36.23 1.83 -18.19
CA ASN A 32 37.36 1.62 -19.08
C ASN A 32 38.05 0.24 -18.94
N ASP A 33 37.52 -0.65 -18.11
CA ASP A 33 38.08 -1.97 -17.76
C ASP A 33 39.54 -1.94 -17.24
N GLU A 34 40.02 -0.78 -16.75
CA GLU A 34 41.35 -0.68 -16.13
C GLU A 34 41.40 -1.45 -14.79
N PRO A 35 42.50 -2.15 -14.48
CA PRO A 35 42.58 -2.88 -13.22
C PRO A 35 42.54 -1.99 -11.99
N VAL A 36 41.69 -2.34 -11.02
CA VAL A 36 41.58 -1.60 -9.75
C VAL A 36 42.47 -2.28 -8.71
N ALA A 37 43.68 -1.73 -8.54
CA ALA A 37 44.61 -2.15 -7.51
C ALA A 37 44.15 -1.69 -6.12
N ASN A 38 44.59 -2.40 -5.07
CA ASN A 38 44.27 -2.09 -3.68
C ASN A 38 42.78 -2.15 -3.32
N ALA A 39 41.94 -2.77 -4.16
CA ALA A 39 40.56 -3.04 -3.82
C ALA A 39 40.52 -4.13 -2.74
N ARG A 40 39.81 -3.86 -1.64
CA ARG A 40 39.53 -4.87 -0.63
C ARG A 40 38.47 -5.82 -1.17
N VAL A 41 38.79 -7.11 -1.21
CA VAL A 41 37.88 -8.18 -1.56
C VAL A 41 37.62 -9.02 -0.32
N SER A 42 36.37 -9.11 0.10
CA SER A 42 35.92 -9.93 1.22
C SER A 42 35.02 -11.05 0.71
N LEU A 43 35.21 -12.26 1.23
CA LEU A 43 34.44 -13.44 0.85
C LEU A 43 33.68 -13.96 2.09
N HIS A 44 32.38 -14.16 1.92
CA HIS A 44 31.48 -14.56 3.01
C HIS A 44 30.75 -15.87 2.69
N GLY A 45 30.56 -16.70 3.72
CA GLY A 45 29.84 -17.97 3.63
C GLY A 45 28.35 -17.85 3.94
N GLY A 46 27.51 -18.56 3.18
CA GLY A 46 26.08 -18.74 3.47
C GLY A 46 25.15 -17.64 2.96
N VAL A 47 23.84 -17.92 2.97
CA VAL A 47 22.75 -17.01 2.50
C VAL A 47 22.00 -16.37 3.66
N GLN A 48 22.59 -16.28 4.86
CA GLN A 48 21.84 -15.79 6.03
C GLN A 48 21.62 -14.27 5.96
N ARG A 49 20.36 -13.86 5.83
CA ARG A 49 19.91 -12.48 6.09
C ARG A 49 19.83 -12.26 7.61
N GLY A 50 20.45 -11.19 8.10
CA GLY A 50 20.24 -10.69 9.47
C GLY A 50 21.19 -11.19 10.57
N ARG A 51 22.22 -11.96 10.24
CA ARG A 51 23.41 -12.17 11.10
C ARG A 51 24.65 -11.75 10.32
N GLU A 52 25.70 -11.33 11.03
CA GLU A 52 27.01 -11.14 10.41
C GLU A 52 27.39 -12.39 9.64
N ARG A 53 27.59 -12.26 8.33
CA ARG A 53 28.00 -13.39 7.50
C ARG A 53 29.43 -13.73 7.87
N GLU A 54 29.67 -15.00 8.19
CA GLU A 54 31.01 -15.47 8.54
C GLU A 54 31.98 -15.13 7.40
N ALA A 55 32.95 -14.28 7.70
CA ALA A 55 34.00 -13.93 6.77
C ALA A 55 34.89 -15.15 6.59
N LEU A 56 34.88 -15.73 5.39
CA LEU A 56 35.72 -16.86 5.03
C LEU A 56 37.14 -16.41 4.66
N GLY A 57 37.29 -15.15 4.25
CA GLY A 57 38.58 -14.54 3.98
C GLY A 57 38.44 -13.11 3.49
N GLU A 58 39.53 -12.36 3.60
CA GLU A 58 39.67 -11.02 3.07
C GLU A 58 41.05 -10.89 2.43
N MET A 59 41.13 -10.18 1.31
CA MET A 59 42.39 -9.85 0.66
C MET A 59 42.31 -8.51 -0.07
N THR A 60 43.44 -8.07 -0.61
CA THR A 60 43.55 -6.86 -1.40
C THR A 60 43.99 -7.23 -2.82
N THR A 61 43.42 -6.59 -3.84
CA THR A 61 43.80 -6.84 -5.24
C THR A 61 45.22 -6.38 -5.55
N GLY A 62 45.91 -7.13 -6.41
CA GLY A 62 47.23 -6.77 -6.92
C GLY A 62 47.20 -5.57 -7.88
N PRO A 63 48.37 -5.10 -8.37
CA PRO A 63 48.47 -4.02 -9.36
C PRO A 63 47.70 -4.27 -10.66
N ASP A 64 47.50 -5.54 -11.00
CA ASP A 64 46.72 -6.00 -12.16
C ASP A 64 45.25 -6.30 -11.83
N GLY A 65 44.79 -5.85 -10.65
CA GLY A 65 43.42 -6.04 -10.16
C GLY A 65 43.12 -7.46 -9.68
N ALA A 66 44.10 -8.39 -9.73
CA ALA A 66 43.84 -9.81 -9.47
C ALA A 66 43.64 -10.13 -7.98
N PHE A 67 42.79 -11.11 -7.70
CA PHE A 67 42.54 -11.69 -6.38
C PHE A 67 42.38 -13.22 -6.47
N ARG A 68 42.64 -13.94 -5.37
CA ARG A 68 42.53 -15.40 -5.26
C ARG A 68 42.21 -15.86 -3.85
N PHE A 69 41.09 -16.57 -3.69
CA PHE A 69 40.75 -17.34 -2.48
C PHE A 69 40.87 -18.83 -2.78
N ALA A 70 41.37 -19.63 -1.84
CA ALA A 70 41.52 -21.07 -1.98
C ALA A 70 41.03 -21.80 -0.72
N GLY A 71 40.79 -23.11 -0.83
CA GLY A 71 40.37 -23.95 0.31
C GLY A 71 38.94 -23.70 0.76
N LEU A 72 38.06 -23.28 -0.15
CA LEU A 72 36.69 -22.86 0.19
C LEU A 72 35.74 -24.04 0.32
N ALA A 73 34.92 -24.03 1.38
CA ALA A 73 33.86 -25.02 1.55
C ALA A 73 32.81 -24.92 0.44
N ARG A 74 32.14 -26.05 0.15
CA ARG A 74 31.01 -26.09 -0.80
C ARG A 74 29.82 -25.34 -0.20
N GLY A 75 29.25 -24.45 -0.99
CA GLY A 75 28.10 -23.65 -0.62
C GLY A 75 28.01 -22.34 -1.40
N PRO A 76 26.89 -21.64 -1.30
CA PRO A 76 26.76 -20.28 -1.83
C PRO A 76 27.74 -19.35 -1.14
N LEU A 77 28.42 -18.53 -1.93
CA LEU A 77 29.35 -17.50 -1.45
C LEU A 77 28.82 -16.13 -1.82
N MET A 78 29.20 -15.12 -1.05
CA MET A 78 29.12 -13.73 -1.49
C MET A 78 30.52 -13.14 -1.52
N ILE A 79 30.90 -12.58 -2.66
CA ILE A 79 32.09 -11.76 -2.80
C ILE A 79 31.70 -10.28 -2.72
N GLN A 80 32.41 -9.52 -1.91
CA GLN A 80 32.23 -8.07 -1.78
C GLN A 80 33.54 -7.38 -2.13
N VAL A 81 33.48 -6.38 -3.00
CA VAL A 81 34.65 -5.59 -3.43
C VAL A 81 34.44 -4.13 -3.08
N VAL A 82 35.44 -3.53 -2.44
CA VAL A 82 35.45 -2.15 -1.98
C VAL A 82 36.75 -1.48 -2.42
N ALA A 83 36.65 -0.39 -3.17
CA ALA A 83 37.78 0.44 -3.56
C ALA A 83 37.43 1.92 -3.40
N GLY A 84 38.39 2.75 -2.99
CA GLY A 84 38.18 4.19 -2.85
C GLY A 84 37.78 4.83 -4.18
N GLY A 85 36.76 5.71 -4.16
CA GLY A 85 36.23 6.35 -5.37
C GLY A 85 35.26 5.51 -6.20
N TYR A 86 35.09 4.23 -5.88
CA TYR A 86 34.19 3.30 -6.56
C TYR A 86 32.96 2.96 -5.72
N ALA A 87 31.88 2.56 -6.39
CA ALA A 87 30.71 1.99 -5.76
C ALA A 87 31.07 0.61 -5.18
N ARG A 88 30.58 0.34 -3.98
CA ARG A 88 30.72 -0.98 -3.35
C ARG A 88 29.90 -2.02 -4.12
N VAL A 89 30.51 -3.12 -4.50
CA VAL A 89 29.86 -4.21 -5.26
C VAL A 89 29.79 -5.47 -4.41
N GLY A 90 28.61 -6.07 -4.34
CA GLY A 90 28.38 -7.41 -3.77
C GLY A 90 27.82 -8.34 -4.83
N ARG A 91 28.40 -9.55 -4.96
CA ARG A 91 27.95 -10.56 -5.91
C ARG A 91 27.81 -11.91 -5.21
N PHE A 92 26.66 -12.57 -5.39
CA PHE A 92 26.49 -13.96 -4.98
C PHE A 92 27.08 -14.88 -6.03
N LEU A 93 27.81 -15.90 -5.59
CA LEU A 93 28.41 -16.93 -6.43
C LEU A 93 27.74 -18.27 -6.12
N ASN A 94 27.12 -18.87 -7.14
CA ASN A 94 26.44 -20.15 -7.02
C ASN A 94 27.30 -21.30 -7.59
N GLY A 95 27.27 -22.47 -6.94
CA GLY A 95 27.81 -23.72 -7.47
C GLY A 95 29.23 -23.62 -8.07
N ASP A 96 29.28 -23.72 -9.41
CA ASP A 96 30.47 -23.79 -10.25
C ASP A 96 31.07 -22.41 -10.62
N GLU A 97 30.35 -21.30 -10.42
CA GLU A 97 30.89 -19.94 -10.63
C GLU A 97 32.09 -19.66 -9.73
N ALA A 98 32.17 -20.35 -8.60
CA ALA A 98 33.26 -20.26 -7.66
C ALA A 98 34.56 -20.94 -8.14
N SER A 99 34.59 -21.49 -9.36
CA SER A 99 35.76 -22.08 -10.02
C SER A 99 36.15 -21.34 -11.32
N ALA A 100 35.44 -20.25 -11.67
CA ALA A 100 35.72 -19.43 -12.86
C ALA A 100 36.57 -18.19 -12.50
N ASP A 101 37.32 -17.68 -13.47
CA ASP A 101 37.98 -16.37 -13.36
C ASP A 101 36.92 -15.25 -13.44
N LEU A 102 36.63 -14.65 -12.29
CA LEU A 102 35.63 -13.59 -12.18
C LEU A 102 36.18 -12.25 -12.65
N VAL A 103 35.39 -11.49 -13.41
CA VAL A 103 35.64 -10.06 -13.63
C VAL A 103 34.59 -9.28 -12.85
N ILE A 104 35.02 -8.44 -11.92
CA ILE A 104 34.16 -7.60 -11.08
C ILE A 104 34.36 -6.15 -11.53
N GLN A 105 33.37 -5.62 -12.25
CA GLN A 105 33.35 -4.24 -12.68
C GLN A 105 32.89 -3.32 -11.53
N LEU A 106 33.71 -2.31 -11.23
CA LEU A 106 33.46 -1.30 -10.22
C LEU A 106 33.06 0.00 -10.91
N ALA A 107 31.79 0.37 -10.81
CA ALA A 107 31.33 1.67 -11.28
C ALA A 107 31.85 2.80 -10.35
N PRO A 108 32.04 4.04 -10.85
CA PRO A 108 32.36 5.17 -9.99
C PRO A 108 31.33 5.37 -8.88
N GLY A 109 31.81 5.56 -7.65
CA GLY A 109 30.98 5.79 -6.47
C GLY A 109 30.69 7.27 -6.25
N ARG A 110 29.81 7.55 -5.29
CA ARG A 110 29.60 8.87 -4.69
C ARG A 110 29.46 8.73 -3.18
N ASP A 111 29.60 9.84 -2.48
CA ASP A 111 29.41 9.86 -1.03
C ASP A 111 28.00 10.36 -0.67
N ALA A 112 27.47 9.92 0.46
CA ALA A 112 26.43 10.64 1.17
C ALA A 112 27.01 11.23 2.45
N ILE A 113 26.80 12.52 2.66
CA ILE A 113 27.18 13.24 3.87
C ILE A 113 25.92 13.81 4.50
N GLY A 114 25.91 13.94 5.82
CA GLY A 114 24.71 14.46 6.47
C GLY A 114 24.79 14.56 7.96
N THR A 115 23.69 15.00 8.55
CA THR A 115 23.49 15.10 9.99
C THR A 115 22.27 14.29 10.42
N VAL A 116 22.34 13.68 11.59
CA VAL A 116 21.19 13.05 12.26
C VAL A 116 20.83 13.87 13.49
N THR A 117 19.60 14.39 13.52
CA THR A 117 19.10 15.28 14.58
C THR A 117 17.80 14.76 15.17
N ASP A 118 17.51 15.14 16.43
CA ASP A 118 16.21 14.91 17.07
C ASP A 118 15.18 15.83 16.41
N GLY A 119 14.14 15.23 15.83
CA GLY A 119 13.16 15.96 15.02
C GLY A 119 12.35 17.01 15.79
N ALA A 120 12.34 16.98 17.12
CA ALA A 120 11.54 17.88 17.94
C ALA A 120 12.35 18.96 18.69
N THR A 121 13.67 18.78 18.85
CA THR A 121 14.58 19.75 19.48
C THR A 121 15.60 20.31 18.50
N GLY A 122 15.89 19.61 17.41
CA GLY A 122 16.97 19.91 16.47
C GLY A 122 18.37 19.58 16.98
N ALA A 123 18.51 18.98 18.17
CA ALA A 123 19.81 18.60 18.72
C ALA A 123 20.43 17.42 17.94
N PRO A 124 21.76 17.37 17.78
CA PRO A 124 22.42 16.24 17.11
C PRO A 124 22.28 14.93 17.91
N ILE A 125 22.19 13.81 17.20
CA ILE A 125 22.09 12.46 17.79
C ILE A 125 23.41 11.74 17.59
N ALA A 126 24.29 11.83 18.59
CA ALA A 126 25.56 11.13 18.57
C ALA A 126 25.41 9.61 18.58
N GLY A 127 26.21 8.92 17.76
CA GLY A 127 26.19 7.46 17.65
C GLY A 127 24.98 6.89 16.93
N ALA A 128 24.18 7.72 16.24
CA ALA A 128 23.10 7.22 15.39
C ALA A 128 23.67 6.29 14.31
N ARG A 129 23.11 5.08 14.20
CA ARG A 129 23.51 4.08 13.22
C ARG A 129 22.88 4.40 11.87
N VAL A 130 23.70 4.47 10.83
CA VAL A 130 23.29 4.63 9.43
C VAL A 130 23.71 3.37 8.68
N ALA A 131 22.75 2.57 8.24
CA ALA A 131 23.01 1.25 7.70
C ALA A 131 22.23 0.95 6.40
N SER A 132 22.74 0.04 5.59
CA SER A 132 22.00 -0.66 4.55
C SER A 132 22.52 -2.10 4.46
N GLU A 133 22.15 -2.86 3.42
CA GLU A 133 22.77 -4.16 3.17
C GLU A 133 24.30 -4.08 2.98
N PHE A 134 24.82 -2.93 2.50
CA PHE A 134 26.22 -2.79 2.10
C PHE A 134 27.03 -1.82 2.94
N PHE A 135 26.38 -0.95 3.72
CA PHE A 135 27.01 0.11 4.49
C PHE A 135 26.60 0.04 5.94
N GLU A 136 27.52 0.37 6.84
CA GLU A 136 27.23 0.62 8.24
C GLU A 136 28.22 1.66 8.75
N VAL A 137 27.71 2.81 9.18
CA VAL A 137 28.47 3.90 9.80
C VAL A 137 27.71 4.44 11.01
N ALA A 138 28.41 5.06 11.94
CA ALA A 138 27.81 5.75 13.07
C ALA A 138 28.02 7.26 12.91
N ALA A 139 27.00 8.04 13.27
CA ALA A 139 27.12 9.49 13.38
C ALA A 139 28.04 9.86 14.54
N ASP A 140 28.84 10.92 14.36
CA ASP A 140 29.79 11.39 15.37
C ASP A 140 29.12 12.22 16.49
N GLY A 141 29.92 12.91 17.32
CA GLY A 141 29.40 13.72 18.44
C GLY A 141 28.51 14.89 18.02
N ASP A 142 28.69 15.41 16.81
CA ASP A 142 27.90 16.49 16.21
C ASP A 142 26.76 15.92 15.34
N GLY A 143 26.55 14.60 15.38
CA GLY A 143 25.55 13.90 14.60
C GLY A 143 25.89 13.81 13.12
N GLU A 144 27.12 14.16 12.71
CA GLU A 144 27.57 14.10 11.33
C GLU A 144 27.94 12.67 10.92
N PHE A 145 27.66 12.31 9.66
CA PHE A 145 28.02 11.01 9.12
C PHE A 145 28.47 11.11 7.66
N ILE A 146 29.26 10.12 7.23
CA ILE A 146 29.71 9.98 5.83
C ILE A 146 29.56 8.51 5.42
N VAL A 147 28.72 8.24 4.42
CA VAL A 147 28.62 6.94 3.74
C VAL A 147 29.35 7.03 2.41
N GLN A 148 30.49 6.34 2.30
CA GLN A 148 31.31 6.35 1.08
C GLN A 148 30.97 5.20 0.14
N GLY A 149 31.11 5.45 -1.17
CA GLY A 149 31.00 4.40 -2.19
C GLY A 149 29.55 3.97 -2.49
N LEU A 150 28.61 4.90 -2.40
CA LEU A 150 27.24 4.69 -2.89
C LEU A 150 27.24 4.61 -4.43
N PRO A 151 26.38 3.77 -5.03
CA PRO A 151 26.22 3.72 -6.48
C PRO A 151 25.66 5.04 -7.03
N ARG A 152 26.16 5.45 -8.21
CA ARG A 152 25.66 6.62 -8.94
C ARG A 152 24.39 6.35 -9.76
N GLY A 153 24.24 5.11 -10.24
CA GLY A 153 23.05 4.67 -10.97
C GLY A 153 21.83 4.56 -10.06
N ALA A 154 20.64 4.56 -10.66
CA ALA A 154 19.42 4.22 -9.95
C ALA A 154 19.51 2.75 -9.50
N VAL A 155 19.83 2.53 -8.24
CA VAL A 155 19.52 1.27 -7.57
C VAL A 155 18.22 1.53 -6.86
N GLU A 156 17.12 1.15 -7.50
CA GLU A 156 15.76 1.54 -7.09
C GLU A 156 15.39 1.12 -5.66
N GLU A 157 16.18 0.23 -5.05
CA GLU A 157 15.94 -0.30 -3.71
C GLU A 157 17.00 0.12 -2.68
N LEU A 158 17.97 0.96 -3.04
CA LEU A 158 18.94 1.39 -2.03
C LEU A 158 18.31 2.42 -1.09
N ALA A 159 18.01 1.99 0.12
CA ALA A 159 17.66 2.86 1.24
C ALA A 159 18.74 2.81 2.32
N LEU A 160 18.95 3.95 2.99
CA LEU A 160 19.73 4.04 4.22
C LEU A 160 18.76 4.03 5.39
N GLU A 161 18.93 3.07 6.29
CA GLU A 161 18.23 2.95 7.57
C GLU A 161 18.98 3.77 8.62
N PHE A 162 18.28 4.69 9.27
CA PHE A 162 18.77 5.50 10.37
C PHE A 162 18.12 5.03 11.67
N SER A 163 18.91 4.68 12.67
CA SER A 163 18.40 4.23 13.97
C SER A 163 19.26 4.72 15.13
N ALA A 164 18.64 4.96 16.28
CA ALA A 164 19.32 5.32 17.51
C ALA A 164 18.50 4.84 18.73
N PRO A 165 19.13 4.50 19.87
CA PRO A 165 18.41 4.07 21.07
C PRO A 165 17.33 5.08 21.49
N GLY A 166 16.10 4.60 21.65
CA GLY A 166 14.95 5.42 22.05
C GLY A 166 14.30 6.22 20.92
N TYR A 167 14.84 6.19 19.70
CA TYR A 167 14.25 6.83 18.51
C TYR A 167 13.53 5.80 17.62
N VAL A 168 12.61 6.30 16.79
CA VAL A 168 11.95 5.50 15.76
C VAL A 168 12.90 5.35 14.56
N PRO A 169 13.18 4.12 14.10
CA PRO A 169 14.00 3.91 12.90
C PRO A 169 13.34 4.52 11.66
N GLN A 170 14.15 5.05 10.74
CA GLN A 170 13.68 5.67 9.51
C GLN A 170 14.49 5.17 8.31
N ASP A 171 13.81 4.75 7.24
CA ASP A 171 14.45 4.44 5.96
C ASP A 171 14.37 5.66 5.04
N ILE A 172 15.50 6.03 4.42
CA ILE A 172 15.58 7.11 3.44
C ILE A 172 16.04 6.53 2.10
N PRO A 173 15.23 6.62 1.02
CA PRO A 173 15.64 6.17 -0.29
C PRO A 173 16.80 7.02 -0.83
N VAL A 174 17.78 6.37 -1.46
CA VAL A 174 18.96 7.00 -2.04
C VAL A 174 18.70 7.27 -3.53
N PRO A 175 18.43 8.52 -3.96
CA PRO A 175 18.10 8.81 -5.35
C PRO A 175 19.30 8.63 -6.27
N ALA A 176 19.12 8.23 -7.53
CA ALA A 176 20.20 8.20 -8.52
C ALA A 176 20.91 9.56 -8.66
N GLY A 177 22.18 9.57 -9.07
CA GLY A 177 22.90 10.79 -9.43
C GLY A 177 24.41 10.73 -9.19
N ASN A 178 25.14 11.64 -9.83
CA ASN A 178 26.61 11.63 -9.84
C ASN A 178 27.26 12.54 -8.78
N LYS A 179 26.45 13.28 -8.01
CA LYS A 179 26.92 14.23 -7.00
C LYS A 179 26.84 13.63 -5.61
N THR A 180 27.64 14.16 -4.69
CA THR A 180 27.51 13.89 -3.26
C THR A 180 26.08 14.16 -2.80
N LEU A 181 25.50 13.20 -2.09
CA LEU A 181 24.16 13.28 -1.54
C LEU A 181 24.22 13.94 -0.15
N ASN A 182 23.55 15.06 0.04
CA ASN A 182 23.45 15.72 1.34
C ASN A 182 22.14 15.30 2.03
N LEU A 183 22.21 14.77 3.24
CA LEU A 183 21.07 14.29 4.01
C LEU A 183 20.95 15.05 5.34
N ASP A 184 19.80 15.68 5.58
CA ASP A 184 19.41 16.19 6.90
C ASP A 184 18.32 15.26 7.46
N VAL A 185 18.71 14.38 8.36
CA VAL A 185 17.84 13.33 8.90
C VAL A 185 17.32 13.73 10.27
N LYS A 186 16.00 13.66 10.42
CA LYS A 186 15.30 14.02 11.66
C LYS A 186 14.61 12.81 12.23
N LEU A 187 15.22 12.20 13.26
CA LEU A 187 14.62 11.05 13.93
C LEU A 187 13.61 11.52 14.97
N GLU A 188 12.44 10.90 14.95
CA GLU A 188 11.43 11.13 15.99
C GLU A 188 11.73 10.29 17.22
N TYR A 189 11.57 10.91 18.40
CA TYR A 189 11.70 10.17 19.65
C TYR A 189 10.57 9.13 19.77
N GLY A 190 10.97 7.89 20.02
CA GLY A 190 10.08 6.75 20.15
C GLY A 190 9.12 6.90 21.34
N ARG A 191 8.08 6.08 21.32
CA ARG A 191 7.11 5.90 22.39
C ARG A 191 7.58 4.75 23.27
N VAL A 192 7.08 4.76 24.51
CA VAL A 192 7.37 3.72 25.50
C VAL A 192 6.07 3.08 25.93
N LEU A 193 6.09 1.76 26.02
CA LEU A 193 5.00 0.94 26.55
C LEU A 193 5.54 0.12 27.71
N ALA A 194 5.03 0.39 28.92
CA ALA A 194 5.21 -0.52 30.04
C ALA A 194 4.21 -1.65 29.95
N VAL A 195 4.71 -2.87 30.11
CA VAL A 195 3.93 -4.10 30.08
C VAL A 195 4.22 -4.86 31.35
N ARG A 196 3.22 -5.06 32.21
CA ARG A 196 3.28 -5.95 33.36
C ARG A 196 2.83 -7.33 32.93
N VAL A 197 3.74 -8.28 32.94
CA VAL A 197 3.42 -9.69 32.73
C VAL A 197 3.08 -10.32 34.07
N MET A 198 1.92 -10.97 34.14
CA MET A 198 1.43 -11.67 35.33
C MET A 198 1.01 -13.09 34.98
N ASN A 199 1.00 -13.98 35.95
CA ASN A 199 0.41 -15.31 35.80
C ASN A 199 -1.13 -15.26 35.94
N ASP A 200 -1.81 -16.40 35.78
CA ASP A 200 -3.27 -16.50 35.93
C ASP A 200 -3.80 -16.12 37.33
N VAL A 201 -2.95 -16.09 38.36
CA VAL A 201 -3.29 -15.69 39.73
C VAL A 201 -3.05 -14.17 39.96
N GLY A 202 -2.53 -13.47 38.96
CA GLY A 202 -2.20 -12.04 39.03
C GLY A 202 -0.84 -11.74 39.65
N GLU A 203 0.00 -12.75 39.87
CA GLU A 203 1.36 -12.53 40.39
C GLU A 203 2.31 -12.11 39.26
N PRO A 204 3.19 -11.12 39.48
CA PRO A 204 4.13 -10.66 38.47
C PRO A 204 5.15 -11.74 38.08
N MET A 205 5.54 -11.77 36.81
CA MET A 205 6.51 -12.73 36.27
C MET A 205 7.78 -12.01 35.79
N SER A 206 8.94 -12.34 36.36
CA SER A 206 10.24 -11.77 35.98
C SER A 206 10.97 -12.59 34.92
N GLY A 207 11.84 -11.96 34.13
CA GLY A 207 12.67 -12.63 33.13
C GLY A 207 11.89 -13.10 31.88
N VAL A 208 10.61 -12.73 31.78
CA VAL A 208 9.82 -12.89 30.56
C VAL A 208 10.25 -11.83 29.55
N ARG A 209 10.64 -12.25 28.35
CA ARG A 209 10.92 -11.35 27.23
C ARG A 209 9.61 -10.88 26.63
N VAL A 210 9.37 -9.58 26.63
CA VAL A 210 8.20 -8.94 26.03
C VAL A 210 8.63 -8.33 24.70
N ARG A 211 7.94 -8.67 23.61
CA ARG A 211 8.20 -8.18 22.27
C ARG A 211 7.01 -7.38 21.75
N GLY A 212 7.25 -6.12 21.38
CA GLY A 212 6.36 -5.31 20.58
C GLY A 212 6.54 -5.65 19.09
N ARG A 213 5.44 -5.94 18.42
CA ARG A 213 5.35 -6.06 16.97
C ARG A 213 4.48 -4.96 16.43
N LEU A 214 4.81 -4.48 15.25
CA LEU A 214 4.05 -3.46 14.56
C LEU A 214 3.27 -4.13 13.44
N PRO A 215 2.04 -4.61 13.70
CA PRO A 215 1.26 -5.35 12.70
C PRO A 215 0.93 -4.52 11.47
N THR A 216 1.18 -3.21 11.46
CA THR A 216 0.93 -2.29 10.34
C THR A 216 2.19 -1.72 9.71
N ALA A 217 3.39 -2.14 10.17
CA ALA A 217 4.65 -1.69 9.58
C ALA A 217 4.75 -2.19 8.12
N ILE A 218 5.41 -1.38 7.29
CA ILE A 218 5.68 -1.75 5.89
C ILE A 218 6.66 -2.93 5.90
N ALA A 219 6.35 -3.96 5.10
CA ALA A 219 7.24 -5.10 4.90
C ALA A 219 8.66 -4.65 4.59
N TYR A 220 9.65 -5.29 5.20
CA TYR A 220 11.09 -5.06 5.07
C TYR A 220 11.59 -3.68 5.51
N SER A 221 10.73 -2.78 6.00
CA SER A 221 11.17 -1.50 6.55
C SER A 221 12.06 -1.69 7.78
N GLY A 222 12.94 -0.73 8.06
CA GLY A 222 13.72 -0.68 9.29
C GLY A 222 12.83 -0.72 10.54
N ILE A 223 11.63 -0.15 10.44
CA ILE A 223 10.61 -0.22 11.50
C ILE A 223 10.10 -1.65 11.74
N GLU A 224 9.84 -2.44 10.69
CA GLU A 224 9.45 -3.84 10.85
C GLU A 224 10.59 -4.70 11.40
N ARG A 225 11.82 -4.43 10.94
CA ARG A 225 13.03 -5.17 11.33
C ARG A 225 13.55 -4.83 12.72
N ALA A 226 13.10 -3.72 13.30
CA ALA A 226 13.51 -3.31 14.63
C ALA A 226 13.05 -4.29 15.72
N ASP A 227 13.97 -4.61 16.63
CA ASP A 227 13.67 -5.43 17.80
C ASP A 227 13.11 -4.56 18.92
N PHE A 228 11.78 -4.46 18.99
CA PHE A 228 11.11 -3.83 20.12
C PHE A 228 10.92 -4.83 21.26
N SER A 229 11.99 -5.33 21.87
CA SER A 229 11.87 -6.22 23.03
C SER A 229 12.47 -5.66 24.32
N ALA A 230 11.93 -6.11 25.44
CA ALA A 230 12.39 -5.79 26.78
C ALA A 230 12.13 -6.99 27.70
N GLU A 231 12.97 -7.19 28.70
CA GLU A 231 12.74 -8.23 29.72
C GLU A 231 12.02 -7.65 30.93
N THR A 232 11.15 -8.46 31.54
CA THR A 232 10.43 -8.09 32.76
C THR A 232 11.33 -8.11 33.99
N GLY A 233 11.25 -7.06 34.81
CA GLY A 233 11.92 -7.00 36.11
C GLY A 233 11.25 -7.86 37.20
N PRO A 234 11.72 -7.79 38.45
CA PRO A 234 11.12 -8.51 39.59
C PRO A 234 9.65 -8.14 39.87
N ASP A 235 9.21 -6.95 39.46
CA ASP A 235 7.83 -6.49 39.55
C ASP A 235 6.96 -6.92 38.36
N GLY A 236 7.53 -7.75 37.46
CA GLY A 236 6.90 -8.23 36.25
C GLY A 236 6.77 -7.19 35.15
N VAL A 237 7.37 -6.00 35.29
CA VAL A 237 7.24 -4.92 34.31
C VAL A 237 8.42 -4.95 33.32
N ALA A 238 8.10 -4.98 32.02
CA ALA A 238 9.01 -4.72 30.92
C ALA A 238 8.68 -3.37 30.30
N VAL A 239 9.70 -2.64 29.83
CA VAL A 239 9.54 -1.32 29.22
C VAL A 239 9.99 -1.39 27.76
N VAL A 240 9.04 -1.59 26.85
CA VAL A 240 9.30 -1.60 25.41
C VAL A 240 9.46 -0.16 24.94
N SER A 241 10.59 0.16 24.33
CA SER A 241 10.95 1.53 23.91
C SER A 241 11.19 1.63 22.40
N GLY A 242 11.34 2.85 21.88
CA GLY A 242 11.57 3.08 20.44
C GLY A 242 10.33 2.90 19.57
N LEU A 243 9.14 2.71 20.16
CA LEU A 243 7.93 2.39 19.40
C LEU A 243 7.48 3.61 18.57
N PRO A 244 7.12 3.45 17.29
CA PRO A 244 6.62 4.55 16.49
C PRO A 244 5.36 5.16 17.10
N PRO A 245 5.26 6.51 17.20
CA PRO A 245 3.97 7.14 17.42
C PRO A 245 3.07 6.75 16.25
N GLY A 246 1.77 6.67 16.48
CA GLY A 246 0.91 6.50 15.32
C GLY A 246 0.68 5.04 14.90
N LEU A 247 1.45 4.06 15.40
CA LEU A 247 1.20 2.66 15.04
C LEU A 247 0.58 1.82 16.20
N PRO A 248 -0.38 0.93 15.91
CA PRO A 248 -0.79 -0.10 16.87
C PRO A 248 0.38 -1.04 17.14
N VAL A 249 0.53 -1.48 18.39
CA VAL A 249 1.60 -2.39 18.81
C VAL A 249 0.95 -3.67 19.35
N ALA A 250 1.24 -4.79 18.71
CA ALA A 250 0.93 -6.11 19.26
C ALA A 250 2.05 -6.50 20.22
N VAL A 251 1.72 -6.67 21.49
CA VAL A 251 2.68 -7.07 22.52
C VAL A 251 2.57 -8.56 22.76
N GLU A 252 3.70 -9.25 22.73
CA GLU A 252 3.82 -10.69 22.94
C GLU A 252 4.77 -10.97 24.09
N ALA A 253 4.42 -11.88 25.00
CA ALA A 253 5.38 -12.46 25.93
C ALA A 253 6.00 -13.72 25.32
N GLU A 254 7.31 -13.71 25.09
CA GLU A 254 8.12 -14.85 24.65
C GLU A 254 8.65 -15.64 25.86
N GLY A 255 8.55 -16.99 25.81
CA GLY A 255 9.04 -17.88 26.86
C GLY A 255 8.47 -19.30 26.76
N SER A 256 8.50 -20.07 27.86
CA SER A 256 7.83 -21.39 27.97
C SER A 256 6.31 -21.31 27.86
N PHE A 257 5.79 -20.08 27.83
CA PHE A 257 4.38 -19.79 27.71
C PHE A 257 4.04 -19.62 26.22
N PRO A 258 2.88 -20.13 25.79
CA PRO A 258 2.30 -19.75 24.51
C PRO A 258 2.22 -18.23 24.38
N GLY A 259 2.63 -17.66 23.25
CA GLY A 259 2.66 -16.21 23.06
C GLY A 259 1.33 -15.56 23.40
N THR A 260 1.25 -14.95 24.59
CA THR A 260 0.08 -14.16 24.96
C THR A 260 0.19 -12.84 24.24
N GLN A 261 -0.75 -12.62 23.32
CA GLN A 261 -0.79 -11.42 22.52
C GLN A 261 -1.89 -10.49 23.03
N THR A 262 -1.53 -9.26 23.35
CA THR A 262 -2.48 -8.17 23.53
C THR A 262 -2.08 -7.04 22.62
N VAL A 263 -3.04 -6.51 21.87
CA VAL A 263 -2.78 -5.35 21.03
C VAL A 263 -3.23 -4.10 21.76
N VAL A 264 -2.33 -3.13 21.80
CA VAL A 264 -2.60 -1.82 22.34
C VAL A 264 -2.21 -0.79 21.30
N THR A 265 -3.11 0.15 21.07
CA THR A 265 -2.73 1.38 20.38
C THR A 265 -1.98 2.21 21.40
N VAL A 266 -0.65 2.23 21.34
CA VAL A 266 0.18 2.90 22.35
C VAL A 266 -0.03 4.40 22.24
N PRO A 267 -0.70 5.05 23.21
CA PRO A 267 -1.04 6.47 23.10
C PRO A 267 -0.01 7.38 23.78
N VAL A 268 0.93 6.82 24.55
CA VAL A 268 1.74 7.60 25.49
C VAL A 268 3.11 7.96 24.90
N LEU A 269 3.35 9.26 24.75
CA LEU A 269 4.68 9.86 24.57
C LEU A 269 5.65 9.28 25.61
N ALA A 270 6.78 8.73 25.16
CA ALA A 270 7.87 8.43 26.08
C ALA A 270 8.24 9.74 26.79
N PRO A 271 8.27 9.79 28.13
CA PRO A 271 8.75 10.97 28.81
C PRO A 271 10.21 11.20 28.41
N ARG A 272 10.54 12.37 27.86
CA ARG A 272 11.93 12.76 27.61
C ARG A 272 12.72 12.62 28.91
N GLY A 273 13.75 11.77 28.92
CA GLY A 273 14.60 11.55 30.10
C GLY A 273 14.19 10.39 31.03
N GLY A 274 13.46 9.38 30.55
CA GLY A 274 13.25 8.14 31.32
C GLY A 274 12.18 8.25 32.43
N GLY A 275 11.27 9.20 32.33
CA GLY A 275 10.11 9.26 33.24
C GLY A 275 9.26 7.98 33.17
N ARG A 276 8.66 7.60 34.30
CA ARG A 276 7.80 6.41 34.36
C ARG A 276 6.59 6.56 33.41
N PRO A 277 6.27 5.54 32.59
CA PRO A 277 5.07 5.56 31.76
C PRO A 277 3.80 5.70 32.62
N ARG A 278 2.83 6.49 32.14
CA ARG A 278 1.60 6.82 32.89
C ARG A 278 0.60 5.66 32.97
N SER A 279 0.69 4.69 32.07
CA SER A 279 -0.18 3.52 32.01
C SER A 279 0.65 2.27 31.78
N ILE A 280 0.38 1.23 32.56
CA ILE A 280 1.01 -0.08 32.42
C ILE A 280 -0.02 -1.01 31.77
N LEU A 281 0.34 -1.60 30.63
CA LEU A 281 -0.45 -2.65 30.01
C LEU A 281 -0.29 -3.93 30.83
N GLU A 282 -1.38 -4.57 31.21
CA GLU A 282 -1.34 -5.88 31.86
C GLU A 282 -1.44 -6.99 30.82
N LEU A 283 -0.51 -7.94 30.88
CA LEU A 283 -0.48 -9.12 30.04
C LEU A 283 -0.49 -10.36 30.93
N VAL A 284 -1.55 -11.17 30.84
CA VAL A 284 -1.64 -12.42 31.59
C VAL A 284 -1.00 -13.54 30.77
N ALA A 285 0.16 -14.04 31.20
CA ALA A 285 0.81 -15.23 30.68
C ALA A 285 0.24 -16.47 31.36
N SER A 286 -0.29 -17.40 30.56
CA SER A 286 -0.98 -18.59 31.02
C SER A 286 -0.43 -19.83 30.35
N ASP A 287 -0.08 -20.86 31.14
CA ASP A 287 0.16 -22.22 30.66
C ASP A 287 -1.06 -23.13 30.85
N ARG A 288 -2.09 -22.69 31.60
CA ARG A 288 -3.23 -23.53 32.03
C ARG A 288 -4.50 -23.35 31.23
N ARG A 289 -4.58 -22.30 30.41
CA ARG A 289 -5.81 -22.04 29.65
C ARG A 289 -5.93 -22.96 28.46
N ARG A 290 -7.14 -23.47 28.29
CA ARG A 290 -7.50 -24.44 27.26
C ARG A 290 -8.80 -23.99 26.59
N ALA A 291 -8.93 -24.32 25.32
CA ALA A 291 -10.21 -24.25 24.62
C ALA A 291 -10.41 -25.53 23.82
N ALA A 292 -11.66 -25.94 23.69
CA ALA A 292 -12.04 -26.93 22.71
C ALA A 292 -13.19 -26.41 21.87
N VAL A 293 -13.18 -26.80 20.61
CA VAL A 293 -14.24 -26.52 19.66
C VAL A 293 -14.84 -27.84 19.25
N ARG A 294 -16.15 -28.02 19.49
CA ARG A 294 -16.90 -29.14 18.94
C ARG A 294 -17.62 -28.68 17.68
N VAL A 295 -17.18 -29.16 16.53
CA VAL A 295 -17.77 -28.88 15.24
C VAL A 295 -18.81 -29.93 14.92
N MET A 296 -20.03 -29.50 14.60
CA MET A 296 -21.16 -30.39 14.33
C MET A 296 -22.04 -29.83 13.22
N ASP A 297 -22.92 -30.63 12.65
CA ASP A 297 -23.90 -30.16 11.66
C ASP A 297 -25.20 -29.65 12.29
N GLY A 298 -26.12 -29.15 11.46
CA GLY A 298 -27.44 -28.66 11.89
C GLY A 298 -28.33 -29.71 12.59
N TYR A 299 -27.94 -30.99 12.59
CA TYR A 299 -28.61 -32.08 13.30
C TYR A 299 -27.88 -32.48 14.59
N GLY A 300 -26.80 -31.77 14.95
CA GLY A 300 -25.97 -32.06 16.12
C GLY A 300 -24.99 -33.22 15.92
N ARG A 301 -24.81 -33.73 14.69
CA ARG A 301 -23.84 -34.79 14.40
C ARG A 301 -22.42 -34.21 14.29
N PRO A 302 -21.39 -34.84 14.88
CA PRO A 302 -20.03 -34.33 14.82
C PRO A 302 -19.50 -34.32 13.37
N ILE A 303 -18.68 -33.32 13.04
CA ILE A 303 -17.97 -33.22 11.76
C ILE A 303 -16.51 -33.55 12.01
N THR A 304 -16.10 -34.78 11.68
CA THR A 304 -14.71 -35.24 11.72
C THR A 304 -13.88 -34.59 10.63
N GLY A 305 -12.60 -34.28 10.92
CA GLY A 305 -11.67 -33.74 9.93
C GLY A 305 -11.89 -32.26 9.58
N ALA A 306 -12.73 -31.55 10.33
CA ALA A 306 -12.85 -30.11 10.21
C ALA A 306 -11.57 -29.43 10.70
N GLU A 307 -11.05 -28.51 9.90
CA GLU A 307 -9.89 -27.70 10.24
C GLU A 307 -10.36 -26.49 11.06
N VAL A 308 -9.83 -26.33 12.25
CA VAL A 308 -10.10 -25.19 13.13
C VAL A 308 -8.81 -24.41 13.33
N ARG A 309 -8.80 -23.16 12.86
CA ARG A 309 -7.67 -22.24 12.97
C ARG A 309 -7.91 -21.29 14.14
N VAL A 310 -7.05 -21.32 15.14
CA VAL A 310 -6.99 -20.29 16.19
C VAL A 310 -6.19 -19.14 15.64
N LEU A 311 -6.84 -17.99 15.59
CA LEU A 311 -6.31 -16.74 15.07
C LEU A 311 -6.20 -15.75 16.21
N PRO A 312 -5.11 -14.97 16.28
CA PRO A 312 -5.06 -13.83 17.17
C PRO A 312 -6.09 -12.83 16.66
N LEU A 313 -6.66 -12.03 17.56
CA LEU A 313 -7.59 -10.96 17.17
C LEU A 313 -6.92 -10.10 16.09
N LEU A 314 -5.68 -9.68 16.27
CA LEU A 314 -4.94 -8.96 15.24
C LEU A 314 -3.83 -9.85 14.69
N ALA A 315 -4.00 -10.26 13.43
CA ALA A 315 -2.94 -10.97 12.72
C ALA A 315 -1.80 -9.98 12.41
N PRO A 316 -0.54 -10.29 12.75
CA PRO A 316 0.59 -9.54 12.21
C PRO A 316 0.55 -9.66 10.68
N LEU A 317 0.76 -8.54 9.97
CA LEU A 317 0.65 -8.49 8.50
C LEU A 317 1.57 -9.50 7.79
N LEU A 318 2.62 -10.01 8.45
CA LEU A 318 3.65 -10.83 7.82
C LEU A 318 4.19 -11.89 8.77
N ASN A 319 4.07 -13.16 8.37
CA ASN A 319 4.88 -14.27 8.88
C ASN A 319 5.85 -14.67 7.75
N PHE A 320 6.96 -13.95 7.58
CA PHE A 320 7.95 -14.23 6.51
C PHE A 320 8.97 -15.32 6.83
N GLY A 321 8.94 -15.92 8.02
CA GLY A 321 10.02 -16.77 8.50
C GLY A 321 9.56 -18.15 8.91
N GLY A 322 9.90 -19.15 8.11
CA GLY A 322 9.82 -20.56 8.49
C GLY A 322 8.51 -21.19 8.06
N GLY A 323 8.59 -22.40 7.51
CA GLY A 323 7.38 -23.19 7.30
C GLY A 323 6.62 -23.18 8.62
N THR A 324 5.34 -22.80 8.56
CA THR A 324 4.39 -23.23 9.56
C THR A 324 4.39 -24.75 9.47
N ASP A 325 5.37 -25.41 10.09
CA ASP A 325 5.15 -26.76 10.52
C ASP A 325 3.86 -26.65 11.31
N ARG A 326 2.81 -27.31 10.81
CA ARG A 326 1.45 -27.20 11.36
C ARG A 326 1.41 -27.62 12.83
N SER A 327 2.50 -28.19 13.33
CA SER A 327 2.80 -28.56 14.70
C SER A 327 3.45 -27.47 15.56
N ASP A 328 3.78 -26.28 15.05
CA ASP A 328 4.40 -25.24 15.88
C ASP A 328 3.37 -24.56 16.80
N ASP A 329 3.31 -25.05 18.04
CA ASP A 329 2.55 -24.51 19.17
C ASP A 329 2.80 -23.00 19.43
N ARG A 330 3.86 -22.43 18.84
CA ARG A 330 4.31 -21.05 19.06
C ARG A 330 3.92 -20.09 17.95
N GLY A 331 3.37 -20.57 16.84
CA GLY A 331 2.88 -19.73 15.74
C GLY A 331 1.69 -18.87 16.16
N GLY A 332 1.59 -17.66 15.59
CA GLY A 332 0.44 -16.77 15.79
C GLY A 332 -0.88 -17.40 15.31
N VAL A 333 -0.82 -18.30 14.32
CA VAL A 333 -1.96 -19.12 13.88
C VAL A 333 -1.71 -20.56 14.33
N ARG A 334 -2.68 -21.17 15.02
CA ARG A 334 -2.64 -22.58 15.39
C ARG A 334 -3.73 -23.35 14.67
N ILE A 335 -3.46 -24.56 14.25
CA ILE A 335 -4.40 -25.38 13.48
C ILE A 335 -4.69 -26.65 14.28
N GLY A 336 -5.96 -26.93 14.53
CA GLY A 336 -6.43 -28.20 15.04
C GLY A 336 -7.33 -28.88 14.01
N ILE A 337 -7.29 -30.20 13.94
CA ILE A 337 -8.24 -30.99 13.15
C ILE A 337 -9.18 -31.69 14.12
N THR A 338 -10.48 -31.67 13.85
CA THR A 338 -11.46 -32.33 14.72
C THR A 338 -11.35 -33.85 14.64
N ASP A 339 -11.44 -34.49 15.80
CA ASP A 339 -11.51 -35.95 15.95
C ASP A 339 -12.89 -36.53 15.57
N ASP A 340 -13.10 -37.82 15.81
CA ASP A 340 -14.36 -38.52 15.54
C ASP A 340 -15.56 -37.99 16.36
N ALA A 341 -15.29 -37.33 17.49
CA ALA A 341 -16.30 -36.64 18.27
C ALA A 341 -16.53 -35.19 17.78
N GLY A 342 -15.89 -34.81 16.67
CA GLY A 342 -15.94 -33.46 16.11
C GLY A 342 -15.19 -32.45 16.97
N VAL A 343 -14.29 -32.87 17.86
CA VAL A 343 -13.61 -31.99 18.81
C VAL A 343 -12.17 -31.71 18.37
N ALA A 344 -11.80 -30.43 18.36
CA ALA A 344 -10.41 -29.99 18.30
C ALA A 344 -10.09 -29.23 19.61
N MET A 345 -8.91 -29.47 20.18
CA MET A 345 -8.50 -28.91 21.45
C MET A 345 -7.15 -28.19 21.33
N TRP A 346 -7.03 -27.07 22.02
CA TRP A 346 -5.78 -26.34 22.17
C TRP A 346 -5.51 -26.12 23.64
N GLU A 347 -4.27 -26.35 24.01
CA GLU A 347 -3.75 -25.96 25.31
C GLU A 347 -2.98 -24.67 25.18
N LYS A 348 -2.59 -24.12 26.34
CA LYS A 348 -1.68 -22.99 26.38
C LYS A 348 -2.26 -21.84 25.53
N LEU A 349 -3.47 -21.39 25.82
CA LEU A 349 -4.08 -20.24 25.12
C LEU A 349 -3.93 -18.95 25.95
N PRO A 350 -3.95 -17.76 25.32
CA PRO A 350 -3.99 -16.51 26.06
C PRO A 350 -5.30 -16.30 26.81
N ALA A 351 -5.27 -15.40 27.80
CA ALA A 351 -6.46 -14.95 28.52
C ALA A 351 -7.39 -14.07 27.67
N SER A 352 -6.87 -13.47 26.60
CA SER A 352 -7.64 -12.62 25.70
C SER A 352 -8.64 -13.44 24.87
N ARG A 353 -9.68 -12.75 24.36
CA ARG A 353 -10.58 -13.33 23.36
C ARG A 353 -9.78 -13.74 22.13
N LEU A 354 -10.12 -14.90 21.60
CA LEU A 354 -9.50 -15.50 20.42
C LEU A 354 -10.55 -15.66 19.33
N THR A 355 -10.10 -15.61 18.08
CA THR A 355 -10.98 -15.89 16.95
C THR A 355 -10.66 -17.26 16.39
N PHE A 356 -11.68 -18.07 16.15
CA PHE A 356 -11.57 -19.41 15.59
C PHE A 356 -12.23 -19.43 14.23
N GLU A 357 -11.46 -19.75 13.19
CA GLU A 357 -11.98 -20.01 11.86
C GLU A 357 -12.16 -21.51 11.67
N VAL A 358 -13.39 -21.96 11.42
CA VAL A 358 -13.73 -23.37 11.23
C VAL A 358 -14.03 -23.62 9.75
N ARG A 359 -13.34 -24.60 9.18
CA ARG A 359 -13.41 -24.99 7.76
C ARG A 359 -13.66 -26.49 7.66
N ALA A 360 -14.58 -26.89 6.80
CA ALA A 360 -14.81 -28.29 6.49
C ALA A 360 -15.31 -28.44 5.05
N VAL A 361 -14.89 -29.48 4.35
CA VAL A 361 -15.29 -29.73 2.95
C VAL A 361 -16.80 -29.91 2.86
N GLY A 362 -17.45 -29.15 1.96
CA GLY A 362 -18.91 -29.16 1.81
C GLY A 362 -19.66 -28.28 2.82
N TRP A 363 -18.95 -27.52 3.66
CA TRP A 363 -19.53 -26.64 4.67
C TRP A 363 -19.08 -25.19 4.48
N ARG A 364 -19.92 -24.24 4.93
CA ARG A 364 -19.55 -22.83 4.93
C ARG A 364 -18.56 -22.53 6.05
N THR A 365 -17.49 -21.80 5.73
CA THR A 365 -16.53 -21.30 6.71
C THR A 365 -17.23 -20.50 7.82
N LYS A 366 -16.89 -20.76 9.07
CA LYS A 366 -17.43 -20.07 10.24
C LYS A 366 -16.35 -19.34 11.02
N MET A 367 -16.73 -18.20 11.59
CA MET A 367 -15.91 -17.45 12.54
C MET A 367 -16.60 -17.44 13.89
N VAL A 368 -15.85 -17.75 14.94
CA VAL A 368 -16.35 -17.75 16.32
C VAL A 368 -15.34 -17.05 17.21
N VAL A 369 -15.83 -16.23 18.13
CA VAL A 369 -15.02 -15.60 19.16
C VAL A 369 -15.24 -16.34 20.46
N MET A 370 -14.17 -16.68 21.18
CA MET A 370 -14.28 -17.34 22.49
C MET A 370 -13.13 -16.94 23.42
N GLU A 371 -13.36 -17.15 24.71
CA GLU A 371 -12.37 -16.99 25.77
C GLU A 371 -11.85 -18.36 26.19
N ALA A 372 -10.53 -18.48 26.36
CA ALA A 372 -9.94 -19.72 26.84
C ALA A 372 -10.22 -19.90 28.35
N GLY A 373 -10.76 -21.07 28.71
CA GLY A 373 -11.12 -21.41 30.09
C GLY A 373 -9.91 -21.81 30.92
N HIS A 374 -9.97 -21.57 32.24
CA HIS A 374 -8.91 -21.94 33.17
C HIS A 374 -9.14 -23.36 33.71
N GLY A 375 -8.27 -24.31 33.32
CA GLY A 375 -8.31 -25.69 33.81
C GLY A 375 -9.41 -26.56 33.19
N ILE A 376 -10.69 -26.18 33.34
CA ILE A 376 -11.81 -26.88 32.68
C ILE A 376 -11.89 -26.41 31.22
N VAL A 377 -11.83 -27.37 30.31
CA VAL A 377 -11.95 -27.12 28.88
C VAL A 377 -13.40 -26.73 28.57
N ASN A 378 -13.65 -25.44 28.34
CA ASN A 378 -14.92 -24.99 27.80
C ASN A 378 -15.01 -25.46 26.34
N VAL A 379 -15.88 -26.43 26.09
CA VAL A 379 -16.18 -26.91 24.73
C VAL A 379 -17.19 -25.97 24.11
N SER A 380 -16.75 -25.13 23.18
CA SER A 380 -17.64 -24.28 22.39
C SER A 380 -18.20 -25.07 21.22
N GLU A 381 -19.53 -25.12 21.10
CA GLU A 381 -20.19 -25.81 20.01
C GLU A 381 -20.31 -24.91 18.78
N VAL A 382 -19.79 -25.39 17.65
CA VAL A 382 -19.83 -24.72 16.36
C VAL A 382 -20.62 -25.59 15.40
N VAL A 383 -21.91 -25.27 15.29
CA VAL A 383 -22.74 -25.88 14.26
C VAL A 383 -22.28 -25.35 12.89
N MET A 384 -22.12 -26.18 11.87
CA MET A 384 -21.77 -25.79 10.51
C MET A 384 -23.03 -25.84 9.65
N ASP A 385 -23.13 -24.90 8.71
CA ASP A 385 -24.21 -24.92 7.73
C ASP A 385 -23.65 -25.57 6.45
N PRO A 386 -24.37 -26.52 5.83
CA PRO A 386 -23.96 -27.07 4.53
C PRO A 386 -23.76 -25.93 3.54
N ASP A 387 -22.76 -26.05 2.68
CA ASP A 387 -22.59 -25.08 1.60
C ASP A 387 -23.39 -25.52 0.37
N PRO A 388 -24.52 -24.84 0.04
CA PRO A 388 -25.32 -25.22 -1.12
C PRO A 388 -24.64 -24.89 -2.45
N ASP A 389 -23.58 -24.09 -2.43
CA ASP A 389 -22.79 -23.70 -3.61
C ASP A 389 -21.29 -23.79 -3.26
N PRO A 390 -20.75 -25.01 -3.12
CA PRO A 390 -19.35 -25.19 -2.80
C PRO A 390 -18.50 -24.53 -3.90
N PRO A 391 -17.49 -23.74 -3.52
CA PRO A 391 -16.57 -23.18 -4.49
C PRO A 391 -15.89 -24.32 -5.26
N GLY A 392 -15.62 -24.06 -6.53
CA GLY A 392 -14.85 -24.94 -7.38
C GLY A 392 -13.44 -25.06 -6.85
N LYS A 393 -12.68 -26.02 -7.38
CA LYS A 393 -11.32 -26.27 -6.90
C LYS A 393 -10.37 -25.11 -7.21
N ASP A 394 -10.58 -24.38 -8.30
CA ASP A 394 -9.63 -23.40 -8.81
C ASP A 394 -10.26 -22.01 -8.99
N LEU A 395 -9.40 -20.99 -8.96
CA LEU A 395 -9.77 -19.61 -9.28
C LEU A 395 -10.30 -19.48 -10.72
N HIS A 396 -11.22 -18.52 -10.92
CA HIS A 396 -11.82 -18.23 -12.22
C HIS A 396 -11.06 -17.12 -12.94
N TRP A 397 -9.87 -17.43 -13.43
CA TRP A 397 -9.02 -16.47 -14.13
C TRP A 397 -9.69 -15.90 -15.39
N GLY A 398 -9.63 -14.58 -15.53
CA GLY A 398 -10.01 -13.88 -16.75
C GLY A 398 -8.99 -14.13 -17.86
N LEU A 399 -9.47 -14.15 -19.10
CA LEU A 399 -8.65 -14.43 -20.28
C LEU A 399 -7.98 -13.18 -20.87
N SER A 400 -8.47 -11.99 -20.53
CA SER A 400 -7.85 -10.74 -20.94
C SER A 400 -8.18 -9.65 -19.92
N LEU A 401 -7.23 -8.74 -19.76
CA LEU A 401 -7.40 -7.61 -18.84
C LEU A 401 -8.42 -6.60 -19.38
N ALA A 402 -8.52 -6.45 -20.70
CA ALA A 402 -9.55 -5.63 -21.34
C ALA A 402 -10.96 -6.13 -21.01
N ASP A 403 -11.21 -7.44 -21.04
CA ASP A 403 -12.50 -8.01 -20.66
C ASP A 403 -12.75 -7.90 -19.15
N ALA A 404 -11.70 -8.08 -18.33
CA ALA A 404 -11.79 -7.89 -16.88
C ALA A 404 -12.20 -6.45 -16.53
N PHE A 405 -11.59 -5.44 -17.14
CA PHE A 405 -11.97 -4.04 -16.94
C PHE A 405 -13.32 -3.69 -17.55
N ARG A 406 -13.68 -4.25 -18.71
CA ARG A 406 -15.02 -4.06 -19.28
C ARG A 406 -16.09 -4.55 -18.31
N ARG A 407 -15.87 -5.71 -17.68
CA ARG A 407 -16.75 -6.25 -16.64
C ARG A 407 -16.71 -5.43 -15.35
N ALA A 408 -15.54 -4.99 -14.92
CA ALA A 408 -15.37 -4.13 -13.75
C ALA A 408 -16.17 -2.84 -13.88
N VAL A 409 -16.09 -2.16 -15.04
CA VAL A 409 -16.86 -0.94 -15.33
C VAL A 409 -18.35 -1.20 -15.41
N SER A 410 -18.78 -2.27 -16.10
CA SER A 410 -20.22 -2.54 -16.30
C SER A 410 -20.91 -3.01 -15.02
N GLU A 411 -20.20 -3.73 -14.15
CA GLU A 411 -20.72 -4.25 -12.90
C GLU A 411 -20.33 -3.40 -11.69
N ASP A 412 -19.55 -2.34 -11.85
CA ASP A 412 -18.99 -1.54 -10.75
C ASP A 412 -18.26 -2.41 -9.71
N LEU A 413 -17.27 -3.17 -10.19
CA LEU A 413 -16.47 -4.10 -9.40
C LEU A 413 -14.98 -3.74 -9.49
N PRO A 414 -14.17 -4.03 -8.45
CA PRO A 414 -12.72 -3.91 -8.58
C PRO A 414 -12.17 -5.07 -9.42
N VAL A 415 -10.98 -4.90 -9.99
CA VAL A 415 -10.20 -5.98 -10.63
C VAL A 415 -9.11 -6.43 -9.67
N MET A 416 -8.92 -7.74 -9.50
CA MET A 416 -7.75 -8.28 -8.80
C MET A 416 -6.75 -8.82 -9.82
N ILE A 417 -5.51 -8.37 -9.70
CA ILE A 417 -4.38 -8.86 -10.48
C ILE A 417 -3.48 -9.60 -9.52
N SER A 418 -3.26 -10.89 -9.79
CA SER A 418 -2.30 -11.72 -9.08
C SER A 418 -1.10 -11.93 -9.97
N MET A 419 0.09 -11.59 -9.47
CA MET A 419 1.33 -11.82 -10.17
C MET A 419 2.13 -12.88 -9.45
N ALA A 420 2.68 -13.83 -10.21
CA ALA A 420 3.43 -14.95 -9.69
C ALA A 420 4.71 -15.22 -10.48
N MET A 421 5.58 -16.07 -9.94
CA MET A 421 6.76 -16.62 -10.60
C MET A 421 6.87 -18.11 -10.26
N ASP A 422 7.42 -18.89 -11.17
CA ASP A 422 7.58 -20.33 -11.00
C ASP A 422 8.95 -20.65 -10.39
N ASN A 423 9.04 -21.75 -9.65
CA ASN A 423 10.27 -22.17 -8.96
C ASN A 423 10.72 -21.16 -7.89
N GLU A 424 9.80 -20.33 -7.41
CA GLU A 424 9.98 -19.51 -6.21
C GLU A 424 9.05 -20.07 -5.13
N ARG A 425 9.62 -20.38 -3.96
CA ARG A 425 8.95 -21.15 -2.91
C ARG A 425 7.62 -20.54 -2.45
N ALA A 426 7.54 -19.23 -2.28
CA ALA A 426 6.31 -18.57 -1.84
C ALA A 426 5.24 -18.61 -2.94
N ASN A 427 5.60 -18.36 -4.19
CA ASN A 427 4.70 -18.45 -5.34
C ASN A 427 4.22 -19.88 -5.60
N ASP A 428 5.12 -20.87 -5.54
CA ASP A 428 4.79 -22.30 -5.68
C ASP A 428 3.79 -22.73 -4.60
N TRP A 429 3.99 -22.27 -3.36
CA TRP A 429 3.03 -22.50 -2.29
C TRP A 429 1.68 -21.83 -2.57
N MET A 430 1.67 -20.56 -2.99
CA MET A 430 0.42 -19.86 -3.29
C MET A 430 -0.35 -20.52 -4.45
N ALA A 431 0.34 -20.93 -5.50
CA ALA A 431 -0.25 -21.66 -6.61
C ALA A 431 -0.86 -22.98 -6.15
N GLY A 432 -0.10 -23.82 -5.44
CA GLY A 432 -0.57 -25.14 -4.98
C GLY A 432 -1.53 -25.11 -3.79
N HIS A 433 -1.68 -23.97 -3.11
CA HIS A 433 -2.51 -23.85 -1.91
C HIS A 433 -3.53 -22.72 -1.97
N HIS A 434 -3.10 -21.46 -2.08
CA HIS A 434 -3.98 -20.29 -1.95
C HIS A 434 -5.00 -20.21 -3.09
N PHE A 435 -4.58 -20.51 -4.32
CA PHE A 435 -5.46 -20.49 -5.48
C PHE A 435 -6.44 -21.68 -5.55
N HIS A 436 -6.34 -22.59 -4.58
CA HIS A 436 -7.29 -23.68 -4.38
C HIS A 436 -8.03 -23.59 -3.04
N ASP A 437 -7.79 -22.52 -2.28
CA ASP A 437 -8.46 -22.30 -1.02
C ASP A 437 -9.96 -22.02 -1.26
N PRO A 438 -10.88 -22.79 -0.65
CA PRO A 438 -12.31 -22.62 -0.88
C PRO A 438 -12.80 -21.19 -0.61
N GLU A 439 -12.30 -20.54 0.43
CA GLU A 439 -12.74 -19.18 0.75
C GLU A 439 -12.18 -18.16 -0.24
N ILE A 440 -10.91 -18.28 -0.65
CA ILE A 440 -10.34 -17.42 -1.70
C ILE A 440 -11.12 -17.60 -3.02
N VAL A 441 -11.38 -18.84 -3.45
CA VAL A 441 -12.17 -19.11 -4.66
C VAL A 441 -13.57 -18.53 -4.54
N ARG A 442 -14.21 -18.64 -3.36
CA ARG A 442 -15.53 -18.07 -3.11
C ARG A 442 -15.55 -16.55 -3.26
N VAL A 443 -14.61 -15.83 -2.65
CA VAL A 443 -14.60 -14.36 -2.69
C VAL A 443 -14.14 -13.80 -4.02
N THR A 444 -13.23 -14.48 -4.71
CA THR A 444 -12.72 -14.03 -6.01
C THR A 444 -13.73 -14.25 -7.14
N ARG A 445 -14.69 -15.18 -7.01
CA ARG A 445 -15.85 -15.29 -7.93
C ARG A 445 -16.68 -14.00 -8.04
N GLU A 446 -16.59 -13.16 -7.03
CA GLU A 446 -17.38 -11.95 -6.89
C GLU A 446 -16.81 -10.76 -7.67
N LEU A 447 -15.64 -10.92 -8.31
CA LEU A 447 -14.98 -9.87 -9.08
C LEU A 447 -14.13 -10.43 -10.24
N PRO A 448 -13.76 -9.63 -11.25
CA PRO A 448 -12.83 -10.04 -12.31
C PRO A 448 -11.40 -10.21 -11.78
N ILE A 449 -10.80 -11.38 -11.97
CA ILE A 449 -9.42 -11.66 -11.56
C ILE A 449 -8.52 -11.95 -12.77
N ILE A 450 -7.26 -11.55 -12.71
CA ILE A 450 -6.24 -11.78 -13.74
C ILE A 450 -5.00 -12.39 -13.09
N LEU A 451 -4.40 -13.36 -13.77
CA LEU A 451 -3.09 -13.90 -13.42
C LEU A 451 -2.06 -13.36 -14.41
N ALA A 452 -0.95 -12.84 -13.90
CA ALA A 452 0.23 -12.49 -14.66
C ALA A 452 1.43 -13.30 -14.13
N ASN A 453 1.96 -14.22 -14.92
CA ASN A 453 3.12 -15.01 -14.50
C ASN A 453 4.38 -14.47 -15.17
N VAL A 454 5.46 -14.39 -14.40
CA VAL A 454 6.66 -13.67 -14.80
C VAL A 454 7.71 -14.61 -15.33
N PHE A 455 7.73 -14.73 -16.65
CA PHE A 455 8.84 -15.29 -17.44
C PHE A 455 8.84 -14.64 -18.82
N GLY A 456 9.85 -13.80 -19.04
CA GLY A 456 10.07 -13.15 -20.32
C GLY A 456 10.29 -14.15 -21.45
N ALA A 457 9.90 -13.74 -22.66
CA ALA A 457 10.34 -14.38 -23.90
C ALA A 457 11.89 -14.41 -23.93
N GLY A 458 12.50 -15.51 -23.47
CA GLY A 458 13.97 -15.68 -23.43
C GLY A 458 14.58 -16.25 -22.14
N GLY A 459 13.81 -16.52 -21.08
CA GLY A 459 14.34 -17.12 -19.85
C GLY A 459 14.68 -18.61 -19.98
N VAL A 460 15.95 -18.95 -19.78
CA VAL A 460 16.58 -20.28 -19.89
C VAL A 460 15.91 -21.31 -18.96
N SER A 461 15.42 -22.42 -19.55
CA SER A 461 15.09 -23.72 -18.93
C SER A 461 14.69 -23.71 -17.45
N SER A 462 13.38 -23.57 -17.17
CA SER A 462 12.84 -24.23 -15.98
C SER A 462 12.88 -25.74 -16.20
N PRO A 463 13.41 -26.54 -15.25
CA PRO A 463 13.43 -28.00 -15.39
C PRO A 463 12.02 -28.64 -15.33
N VAL A 464 10.98 -27.86 -15.02
CA VAL A 464 9.59 -28.31 -15.02
C VAL A 464 8.81 -27.43 -16.00
N ALA A 465 8.73 -27.85 -17.26
CA ALA A 465 7.80 -27.25 -18.21
C ALA A 465 6.39 -27.29 -17.59
N HIS A 466 5.70 -26.15 -17.52
CA HIS A 466 4.27 -26.14 -17.22
C HIS A 466 3.59 -26.95 -18.31
N THR A 467 3.05 -28.11 -17.94
CA THR A 467 2.27 -28.90 -18.87
C THR A 467 0.88 -28.28 -18.96
N GLU A 468 0.42 -28.06 -20.18
CA GLU A 468 -0.99 -27.81 -20.41
C GLU A 468 -1.70 -29.17 -20.47
N GLU A 469 -2.62 -29.40 -19.54
CA GLU A 469 -3.53 -30.54 -19.62
C GLU A 469 -4.84 -30.06 -20.23
N GLY A 470 -5.17 -30.53 -21.43
CA GLY A 470 -6.36 -30.09 -22.16
C GLY A 470 -6.34 -28.61 -22.58
N GLY A 471 -5.15 -28.02 -22.78
CA GLY A 471 -4.97 -26.60 -23.14
C GLY A 471 -5.10 -25.63 -21.96
N LEU A 472 -5.08 -26.15 -20.73
CA LEU A 472 -5.13 -25.35 -19.50
C LEU A 472 -3.88 -25.60 -18.68
N CYS A 473 -3.35 -24.54 -18.04
CA CYS A 473 -2.20 -24.62 -17.17
C CYS A 473 -2.49 -25.57 -15.99
N SER A 474 -1.70 -26.64 -15.86
CA SER A 474 -1.81 -27.61 -14.75
C SER A 474 -1.57 -26.99 -13.37
N ARG A 475 -0.82 -25.89 -13.31
CA ARG A 475 -0.46 -25.20 -12.07
C ARG A 475 -1.54 -24.24 -11.58
N TYR A 476 -2.12 -23.44 -12.47
CA TYR A 476 -3.04 -22.36 -12.10
C TYR A 476 -4.51 -22.72 -12.33
N GLY A 477 -4.77 -23.76 -13.14
CA GLY A 477 -6.11 -24.21 -13.52
C GLY A 477 -6.86 -23.19 -14.37
N ARG A 478 -7.74 -23.63 -15.28
CA ARG A 478 -8.71 -22.75 -16.00
C ARG A 478 -8.13 -21.59 -16.84
N ILE A 479 -6.81 -21.48 -17.01
CA ILE A 479 -6.16 -20.47 -17.86
C ILE A 479 -5.05 -21.10 -18.71
N PRO A 480 -4.97 -20.84 -20.03
CA PRO A 480 -3.84 -21.29 -20.85
C PRO A 480 -2.54 -20.57 -20.47
N CYS A 481 -1.39 -21.22 -20.66
CA CYS A 481 -0.09 -20.65 -20.31
C CYS A 481 0.21 -19.36 -21.07
N ALA A 482 -0.10 -19.37 -22.37
CA ALA A 482 0.10 -18.21 -23.24
C ALA A 482 -0.64 -16.94 -22.74
N ILE A 483 -1.80 -17.11 -22.10
CA ILE A 483 -2.63 -15.99 -21.66
C ILE A 483 -2.07 -15.33 -20.40
N HIS A 484 -1.72 -16.12 -19.39
CA HIS A 484 -1.18 -15.56 -18.15
C HIS A 484 0.25 -15.03 -18.32
N GLN A 485 1.01 -15.52 -19.31
CA GLN A 485 2.31 -14.96 -19.70
C GLN A 485 2.15 -13.64 -20.45
N ALA A 486 1.24 -13.56 -21.43
CA ALA A 486 0.98 -12.32 -22.17
C ALA A 486 0.47 -11.18 -21.29
N SER A 487 -0.20 -11.50 -20.18
CA SER A 487 -0.71 -10.50 -19.23
C SER A 487 0.38 -9.78 -18.44
N GLU A 488 1.60 -10.34 -18.36
CA GLU A 488 2.73 -9.78 -17.59
C GLU A 488 3.13 -8.39 -18.09
N GLY A 489 3.57 -8.27 -19.35
CA GLY A 489 4.12 -7.03 -19.89
C GLY A 489 3.16 -5.85 -19.71
N TRP A 490 1.87 -6.10 -19.96
CA TRP A 490 0.84 -5.08 -19.76
C TRP A 490 0.70 -4.68 -18.28
N CYS A 491 0.63 -5.64 -17.36
CA CYS A 491 0.50 -5.35 -15.93
C CYS A 491 1.71 -4.57 -15.39
N VAL A 492 2.91 -4.87 -15.90
CA VAL A 492 4.14 -4.14 -15.58
C VAL A 492 4.05 -2.70 -16.08
N ASP A 493 3.74 -2.51 -17.36
CA ASP A 493 3.67 -1.18 -17.98
C ASP A 493 2.62 -0.28 -17.31
N GLU A 494 1.43 -0.82 -17.02
CA GLU A 494 0.30 -0.01 -16.52
C GLU A 494 0.36 0.25 -15.01
N PHE A 495 0.68 -0.77 -14.19
CA PHE A 495 0.48 -0.70 -12.73
C PHE A 495 1.75 -0.64 -11.91
N ILE A 496 2.90 -0.94 -12.51
CA ILE A 496 4.18 -0.98 -11.80
C ILE A 496 5.09 0.14 -12.32
N GLY A 497 5.13 0.34 -13.64
CA GLY A 497 6.05 1.24 -14.32
C GLY A 497 7.28 0.50 -14.83
N GLN A 498 7.82 0.95 -15.97
CA GLN A 498 9.04 0.39 -16.55
C GLN A 498 10.26 0.73 -15.67
N GLY A 499 11.17 -0.23 -15.53
CA GLY A 499 12.40 -0.09 -14.75
C GLY A 499 12.33 -0.66 -13.34
N VAL A 500 11.12 -0.79 -12.76
CA VAL A 500 10.92 -1.20 -11.36
C VAL A 500 11.33 -2.65 -11.11
N SER A 501 12.09 -2.90 -10.03
CA SER A 501 12.39 -4.25 -9.55
C SER A 501 11.14 -5.11 -9.41
N PHE A 502 11.15 -6.26 -10.08
CA PHE A 502 9.99 -7.11 -10.19
C PHE A 502 9.90 -8.07 -8.98
N GLN A 503 9.05 -7.73 -8.01
CA GLN A 503 8.84 -8.52 -6.79
C GLN A 503 7.51 -9.30 -6.83
N VAL A 504 7.58 -10.63 -6.65
CA VAL A 504 6.44 -11.56 -6.56
C VAL A 504 6.61 -12.58 -5.41
N PRO A 505 5.53 -13.17 -4.86
CA PRO A 505 4.13 -13.01 -5.27
C PRO A 505 3.64 -11.57 -5.05
N ARG A 506 2.70 -11.12 -5.86
CA ARG A 506 2.19 -9.74 -5.80
C ARG A 506 0.71 -9.73 -6.11
N HIS A 507 -0.05 -8.92 -5.39
CA HIS A 507 -1.48 -8.75 -5.62
C HIS A 507 -1.84 -7.27 -5.67
N ILE A 508 -2.58 -6.90 -6.71
CA ILE A 508 -3.00 -5.52 -6.99
C ILE A 508 -4.52 -5.53 -7.12
N LEU A 509 -5.20 -4.65 -6.38
CA LEU A 509 -6.63 -4.40 -6.53
C LEU A 509 -6.79 -3.02 -7.17
N VAL A 510 -7.48 -2.99 -8.30
CA VAL A 510 -7.68 -1.80 -9.13
C VAL A 510 -9.18 -1.47 -9.17
N GLY A 511 -9.51 -0.19 -9.08
CA GLY A 511 -10.88 0.30 -9.23
C GLY A 511 -11.38 0.16 -10.67
N PRO A 512 -12.70 0.27 -10.91
CA PRO A 512 -13.25 0.27 -12.27
C PRO A 512 -12.78 1.49 -13.10
N ASP A 513 -12.26 2.53 -12.46
CA ASP A 513 -11.65 3.71 -13.08
C ASP A 513 -10.17 3.51 -13.45
N GLY A 514 -9.58 2.34 -13.17
CA GLY A 514 -8.17 2.05 -13.42
C GLY A 514 -7.23 2.47 -12.29
N GLU A 515 -7.73 3.11 -11.22
CA GLU A 515 -6.89 3.55 -10.12
C GLU A 515 -6.51 2.37 -9.20
N VAL A 516 -5.23 2.26 -8.87
CA VAL A 516 -4.74 1.24 -7.93
C VAL A 516 -5.27 1.56 -6.52
N MET A 517 -6.10 0.67 -5.99
CA MET A 517 -6.69 0.81 -4.65
C MET A 517 -5.78 0.24 -3.56
N MET A 518 -5.23 -0.94 -3.83
CA MET A 518 -4.35 -1.66 -2.92
C MET A 518 -3.30 -2.41 -3.72
N HIS A 519 -2.09 -2.42 -3.19
CA HIS A 519 -0.96 -3.13 -3.77
C HIS A 519 -0.17 -3.78 -2.64
N ARG A 520 0.03 -5.09 -2.76
CA ARG A 520 0.81 -5.89 -1.83
C ARG A 520 1.83 -6.71 -2.60
N THR A 521 3.07 -6.58 -2.22
CA THR A 521 4.17 -7.44 -2.66
C THR A 521 4.42 -8.50 -1.60
N TYR A 522 5.09 -9.57 -2.03
CA TYR A 522 5.45 -10.74 -1.24
C TYR A 522 4.25 -11.58 -0.77
N TYR A 523 4.56 -12.65 -0.03
CA TYR A 523 3.59 -13.63 0.45
C TYR A 523 2.48 -13.00 1.29
N LEU A 524 1.23 -13.29 0.95
CA LEU A 524 0.06 -13.01 1.78
C LEU A 524 -0.50 -14.31 2.32
N SER A 525 -0.94 -14.32 3.58
CA SER A 525 -1.74 -15.43 4.10
C SER A 525 -3.08 -15.55 3.38
N GLU A 526 -3.73 -16.71 3.43
CA GLU A 526 -5.06 -16.90 2.81
C GLU A 526 -6.07 -15.88 3.38
N ARG A 527 -5.99 -15.62 4.69
CA ARG A 527 -6.84 -14.66 5.39
C ARG A 527 -6.62 -13.25 4.87
N ASP A 528 -5.38 -12.84 4.67
CA ASP A 528 -5.07 -11.47 4.22
C ASP A 528 -5.43 -11.27 2.76
N LEU A 529 -5.28 -12.30 1.93
CA LEU A 529 -5.79 -12.27 0.56
C LEU A 529 -7.32 -12.13 0.52
N VAL A 530 -8.05 -12.94 1.32
CA VAL A 530 -9.51 -12.83 1.47
C VAL A 530 -9.91 -11.44 1.96
N ARG A 531 -9.23 -10.89 2.97
CA ARG A 531 -9.48 -9.54 3.48
C ARG A 531 -9.27 -8.50 2.39
N MET A 532 -8.17 -8.57 1.67
CA MET A 532 -7.86 -7.61 0.61
C MET A 532 -8.94 -7.63 -0.49
N VAL A 533 -9.41 -8.82 -0.87
CA VAL A 533 -10.52 -8.99 -1.82
C VAL A 533 -11.83 -8.40 -1.30
N ILE A 534 -12.29 -8.80 -0.10
CA ILE A 534 -13.55 -8.31 0.47
C ILE A 534 -13.51 -6.81 0.70
N ARG A 535 -12.36 -6.27 1.13
CA ARG A 535 -12.14 -4.84 1.33
C ARG A 535 -12.26 -4.06 0.02
N ALA A 536 -11.71 -4.56 -1.08
CA ALA A 536 -11.85 -3.92 -2.38
C ALA A 536 -13.32 -3.92 -2.82
N ILE A 537 -14.01 -5.07 -2.72
CA ILE A 537 -15.45 -5.17 -3.00
C ILE A 537 -16.23 -4.19 -2.11
N ARG A 538 -15.91 -4.10 -0.82
CA ARG A 538 -16.59 -3.20 0.13
C ARG A 538 -16.40 -1.73 -0.26
N HIS A 539 -15.23 -1.37 -0.77
CA HIS A 539 -14.93 0.01 -1.15
C HIS A 539 -15.64 0.41 -2.46
N VAL A 540 -15.66 -0.47 -3.47
CA VAL A 540 -16.31 -0.19 -4.76
C VAL A 540 -17.81 -0.49 -4.71
N LYS A 541 -18.20 -1.68 -4.27
CA LYS A 541 -19.58 -2.19 -4.25
C LYS A 541 -20.02 -2.73 -2.88
N PRO A 542 -20.28 -1.85 -1.89
CA PRO A 542 -20.63 -2.22 -0.52
C PRO A 542 -21.75 -3.26 -0.40
N SER A 543 -22.79 -3.17 -1.24
CA SER A 543 -23.93 -4.09 -1.23
C SER A 543 -23.55 -5.55 -1.52
N ARG A 544 -22.52 -5.76 -2.35
CA ARG A 544 -21.99 -7.10 -2.65
C ARG A 544 -21.23 -7.66 -1.45
N ALA A 545 -20.39 -6.85 -0.80
CA ALA A 545 -19.70 -7.23 0.44
C ALA A 545 -20.68 -7.57 1.58
N VAL A 546 -21.76 -6.79 1.76
CA VAL A 546 -22.84 -7.09 2.71
C VAL A 546 -23.49 -8.44 2.43
N THR A 547 -23.73 -8.77 1.16
CA THR A 547 -24.32 -10.06 0.78
C THR A 547 -23.44 -11.23 1.19
N LEU A 548 -22.12 -11.10 1.01
CA LEU A 548 -21.15 -12.08 1.45
C LEU A 548 -21.09 -12.18 2.99
N ALA A 549 -21.09 -11.04 3.68
CA ALA A 549 -21.14 -10.98 5.14
C ALA A 549 -22.39 -11.65 5.74
N ARG A 550 -23.57 -11.40 5.16
CA ARG A 550 -24.84 -12.04 5.55
C ARG A 550 -24.76 -13.58 5.50
N ARG A 551 -24.03 -14.12 4.51
CA ARG A 551 -23.85 -15.57 4.34
C ARG A 551 -22.87 -16.14 5.37
N ARG A 552 -21.70 -15.50 5.55
CA ARG A 552 -20.65 -15.96 6.48
C ARG A 552 -21.05 -15.79 7.95
N LEU A 553 -21.64 -14.65 8.30
CA LEU A 553 -22.00 -14.25 9.67
C LEU A 553 -23.50 -14.44 10.00
N SER A 554 -24.15 -15.40 9.35
CA SER A 554 -25.60 -15.63 9.47
C SER A 554 -26.07 -15.76 10.92
N ARG A 555 -25.39 -16.52 11.77
CA ARG A 555 -25.79 -16.70 13.18
C ARG A 555 -25.61 -15.46 14.03
N LEU A 556 -24.47 -14.80 13.88
CA LEU A 556 -24.21 -13.53 14.56
C LEU A 556 -25.32 -12.53 14.24
N ARG A 557 -25.70 -12.43 12.97
CA ARG A 557 -26.82 -11.61 12.50
C ARG A 557 -28.14 -11.93 13.20
N HIS A 558 -28.49 -13.21 13.36
CA HIS A 558 -29.71 -13.60 14.08
C HIS A 558 -29.64 -13.27 15.58
N ARG A 559 -28.47 -13.45 16.22
CA ARG A 559 -28.28 -13.13 17.65
C ARG A 559 -28.32 -11.63 17.92
N LEU A 560 -27.86 -10.78 16.98
CA LEU A 560 -27.90 -9.33 17.09
C LEU A 560 -29.33 -8.77 17.19
N VAL A 561 -30.34 -9.54 16.78
CA VAL A 561 -31.76 -9.17 16.83
C VAL A 561 -32.57 -10.08 17.76
N ASP A 562 -31.89 -10.88 18.59
CA ASP A 562 -32.53 -11.73 19.59
C ASP A 562 -33.24 -10.86 20.64
N ARG A 563 -34.45 -11.27 21.06
CA ARG A 563 -35.23 -10.55 22.06
C ARG A 563 -34.60 -10.62 23.46
N ARG A 564 -33.72 -11.59 23.71
CA ARG A 564 -32.98 -11.73 24.97
C ARG A 564 -31.82 -10.74 25.01
N VAL A 565 -31.91 -9.78 25.91
CA VAL A 565 -30.91 -8.70 26.09
C VAL A 565 -29.49 -9.25 26.21
N ALA A 566 -29.27 -10.30 27.01
CA ALA A 566 -27.96 -10.91 27.19
C ALA A 566 -27.40 -11.53 25.89
N ALA A 567 -28.25 -12.17 25.07
CA ALA A 567 -27.82 -12.79 23.82
C ALA A 567 -27.44 -11.74 22.76
N CYS A 568 -28.22 -10.66 22.68
CA CYS A 568 -27.98 -9.51 21.81
C CYS A 568 -26.71 -8.75 22.23
N ALA A 569 -26.53 -8.47 23.53
CA ALA A 569 -25.33 -7.82 24.05
C ALA A 569 -24.06 -8.63 23.75
N ALA A 570 -24.06 -9.93 24.03
CA ALA A 570 -22.93 -10.80 23.70
C ALA A 570 -22.65 -10.83 22.19
N ALA A 571 -23.68 -10.81 21.33
CA ALA A 571 -23.49 -10.75 19.89
C ALA A 571 -22.93 -9.40 19.41
N ALA A 572 -23.29 -8.30 20.06
CA ALA A 572 -22.70 -6.99 19.79
C ALA A 572 -21.21 -6.97 20.15
N GLU A 573 -20.83 -7.55 21.28
CA GLU A 573 -19.42 -7.70 21.67
C GLU A 573 -18.65 -8.62 20.71
N ASP A 574 -19.24 -9.74 20.28
CA ASP A 574 -18.66 -10.65 19.29
C ASP A 574 -18.40 -9.90 17.96
N LEU A 575 -19.35 -9.08 17.51
CA LEU A 575 -19.20 -8.26 16.31
C LEU A 575 -18.07 -7.23 16.46
N VAL A 576 -18.02 -6.53 17.60
CA VAL A 576 -16.95 -5.56 17.90
C VAL A 576 -15.58 -6.25 17.90
N ALA A 577 -15.47 -7.43 18.53
CA ALA A 577 -14.25 -8.19 18.55
C ALA A 577 -13.80 -8.57 17.12
N LEU A 578 -14.71 -9.04 16.27
CA LEU A 578 -14.43 -9.36 14.87
C LEU A 578 -14.03 -8.13 14.04
N VAL A 579 -14.72 -7.00 14.20
CA VAL A 579 -14.37 -5.74 13.52
C VAL A 579 -12.97 -5.29 13.93
N ASN A 580 -12.69 -5.25 15.23
CA ASN A 580 -11.39 -4.87 15.78
C ASN A 580 -10.29 -5.90 15.44
N SER A 581 -10.68 -7.12 15.06
CA SER A 581 -9.77 -8.14 14.54
C SER A 581 -9.32 -7.86 13.10
N GLY A 582 -9.98 -6.93 12.39
CA GLY A 582 -9.82 -6.72 10.96
C GLY A 582 -10.57 -7.75 10.10
N ASP A 583 -11.64 -8.37 10.60
CA ASP A 583 -12.51 -9.23 9.80
C ASP A 583 -13.37 -8.37 8.86
N GLU A 584 -13.08 -8.40 7.56
CA GLU A 584 -13.73 -7.54 6.57
C GLU A 584 -15.21 -7.90 6.32
N TYR A 585 -15.63 -9.12 6.66
CA TYR A 585 -17.05 -9.46 6.64
C TYR A 585 -17.78 -8.80 7.80
N ALA A 586 -17.16 -8.77 8.97
CA ALA A 586 -17.70 -8.08 10.14
C ALA A 586 -17.80 -6.58 9.89
N VAL A 587 -16.78 -5.98 9.27
CA VAL A 587 -16.80 -4.56 8.84
C VAL A 587 -17.92 -4.33 7.80
N ALA A 588 -18.07 -5.21 6.81
CA ALA A 588 -19.15 -5.10 5.83
C ALA A 588 -20.54 -5.23 6.48
N LEU A 589 -20.70 -6.07 7.51
CA LEU A 589 -21.96 -6.25 8.23
C LEU A 589 -22.42 -4.97 8.96
N LEU A 590 -21.50 -4.04 9.29
CA LEU A 590 -21.88 -2.74 9.87
C LEU A 590 -22.86 -1.97 8.97
N ALA A 591 -22.75 -2.11 7.66
CA ALA A 591 -23.66 -1.50 6.69
C ALA A 591 -25.08 -2.09 6.71
N ASP A 592 -25.27 -3.24 7.37
CA ASP A 592 -26.52 -3.98 7.37
C ASP A 592 -27.31 -3.87 8.68
N LEU A 593 -26.69 -3.32 9.74
CA LEU A 593 -27.26 -3.32 11.10
C LEU A 593 -28.66 -2.67 11.16
N VAL A 594 -28.86 -1.57 10.43
CA VAL A 594 -30.16 -0.89 10.33
C VAL A 594 -31.16 -1.80 9.61
N SER A 595 -30.78 -2.33 8.44
CA SER A 595 -31.65 -3.13 7.56
C SER A 595 -32.11 -4.43 8.22
N ILE A 596 -31.30 -5.04 9.08
CA ILE A 596 -31.66 -6.26 9.80
C ILE A 596 -32.45 -5.99 11.09
N GLY A 597 -32.58 -4.73 11.50
CA GLY A 597 -33.36 -4.34 12.68
C GLY A 597 -32.60 -4.36 14.01
N VAL A 598 -31.28 -4.19 14.01
CA VAL A 598 -30.52 -4.01 15.27
C VAL A 598 -30.95 -2.71 15.93
N LEU A 599 -31.29 -2.74 17.22
CA LEU A 599 -31.75 -1.56 17.95
C LEU A 599 -30.69 -0.44 17.99
N PRO A 600 -31.07 0.85 17.95
CA PRO A 600 -30.11 1.95 17.99
C PRO A 600 -29.18 1.93 19.21
N SER A 601 -29.67 1.53 20.39
CA SER A 601 -28.84 1.37 21.59
C SER A 601 -27.71 0.37 21.40
N VAL A 602 -27.99 -0.75 20.71
CA VAL A 602 -27.01 -1.79 20.41
C VAL A 602 -26.03 -1.32 19.34
N ARG A 603 -26.50 -0.61 18.30
CA ARG A 603 -25.63 -0.01 17.28
C ARG A 603 -24.70 1.04 17.86
N ARG A 604 -25.18 1.83 18.83
CA ARG A 604 -24.36 2.78 19.62
C ARG A 604 -23.27 2.04 20.38
N ASP A 605 -23.59 0.94 21.05
CA ASP A 605 -22.61 0.15 21.81
C ASP A 605 -21.55 -0.48 20.89
N ILE A 606 -21.98 -0.97 19.72
CA ILE A 606 -21.07 -1.42 18.66
C ILE A 606 -20.14 -0.28 18.23
N ALA A 607 -20.69 0.89 17.88
CA ALA A 607 -19.91 2.06 17.50
C ALA A 607 -18.92 2.49 18.61
N ALA A 608 -19.35 2.42 19.87
CA ALA A 608 -18.51 2.75 21.01
C ALA A 608 -17.37 1.74 21.23
N GLY A 609 -17.54 0.47 20.87
CA GLY A 609 -16.54 -0.58 21.03
C GLY A 609 -15.49 -0.65 19.92
N ILE A 610 -15.73 -0.01 18.77
CA ILE A 610 -14.82 -0.09 17.62
C ILE A 610 -13.55 0.76 17.84
N ILE A 611 -12.41 0.14 17.59
CA ILE A 611 -11.10 0.78 17.51
C ILE A 611 -10.90 1.21 16.05
N VAL A 612 -11.01 2.50 15.76
CA VAL A 612 -11.01 3.00 14.38
C VAL A 612 -9.72 2.66 13.62
N ASP A 613 -8.56 2.74 14.28
CA ASP A 613 -7.27 2.38 13.66
C ASP A 613 -7.14 0.88 13.36
N ALA A 614 -8.00 0.03 13.91
CA ALA A 614 -8.07 -1.40 13.57
C ALA A 614 -8.87 -1.64 12.28
N VAL A 615 -9.66 -0.66 11.82
CA VAL A 615 -10.47 -0.76 10.61
C VAL A 615 -9.72 -0.15 9.43
N ALA A 616 -9.23 -1.00 8.55
CA ALA A 616 -8.61 -0.56 7.31
C ALA A 616 -9.63 0.10 6.35
N PHE A 617 -9.20 1.16 5.65
CA PHE A 617 -10.09 2.04 4.88
C PHE A 617 -11.31 2.46 5.72
N PRO A 618 -11.09 3.18 6.83
CA PRO A 618 -12.15 3.50 7.77
C PRO A 618 -13.24 4.36 7.10
N ASP A 619 -12.89 5.12 6.06
CA ASP A 619 -13.80 5.92 5.25
C ASP A 619 -14.86 5.11 4.50
N SER A 620 -14.59 3.86 4.12
CA SER A 620 -15.61 2.95 3.61
C SER A 620 -16.14 1.98 4.67
N GLY A 621 -15.39 1.73 5.76
CA GLY A 621 -15.73 0.72 6.77
C GLY A 621 -16.70 1.23 7.84
N LEU A 622 -16.45 2.44 8.35
CA LEU A 622 -17.24 3.05 9.42
C LEU A 622 -18.30 4.02 8.90
N ARG A 623 -18.30 4.30 7.60
CA ARG A 623 -19.29 5.16 6.95
C ARG A 623 -20.73 4.82 7.34
N PRO A 624 -21.16 3.55 7.42
CA PRO A 624 -22.53 3.25 7.79
C PRO A 624 -22.91 3.71 9.20
N LEU A 625 -21.96 3.76 10.13
CA LEU A 625 -22.19 4.25 11.50
C LEU A 625 -22.18 5.79 11.55
N VAL A 626 -21.31 6.42 10.74
CA VAL A 626 -21.26 7.89 10.62
C VAL A 626 -22.47 8.45 9.86
N THR A 627 -23.11 7.65 9.01
CA THR A 627 -24.36 7.99 8.32
C THR A 627 -25.57 7.22 8.87
N ASP A 628 -25.50 6.71 10.10
CA ASP A 628 -26.60 5.97 10.73
C ASP A 628 -27.84 6.88 10.84
N PRO A 629 -29.08 6.38 10.67
CA PRO A 629 -30.27 7.22 10.85
C PRO A 629 -30.41 7.82 12.25
N ASP A 630 -29.87 7.16 13.29
CA ASP A 630 -29.94 7.64 14.67
C ASP A 630 -28.79 8.63 15.00
N PRO A 631 -29.09 9.87 15.43
CA PRO A 631 -28.07 10.88 15.69
C PRO A 631 -27.12 10.51 16.85
N ILE A 632 -27.56 9.74 17.84
CA ILE A 632 -26.70 9.30 18.96
C ILE A 632 -25.65 8.32 18.45
N VAL A 633 -26.04 7.41 17.56
CA VAL A 633 -25.09 6.48 16.92
C VAL A 633 -24.07 7.26 16.10
N ARG A 634 -24.51 8.21 15.27
CA ARG A 634 -23.61 9.08 14.49
C ARG A 634 -22.66 9.86 15.40
N GLN A 635 -23.17 10.44 16.48
CA GLN A 635 -22.35 11.20 17.44
C GLN A 635 -21.22 10.36 18.04
N VAL A 636 -21.53 9.13 18.49
CA VAL A 636 -20.53 8.20 19.02
C VAL A 636 -19.53 7.78 17.95
N ALA A 637 -19.99 7.47 16.74
CA ALA A 637 -19.13 7.09 15.61
C ALA A 637 -18.16 8.22 15.22
N VAL A 638 -18.65 9.47 15.19
CA VAL A 638 -17.84 10.67 14.94
C VAL A 638 -16.79 10.87 16.03
N ALA A 639 -17.18 10.77 17.30
CA ALA A 639 -16.27 10.91 18.43
C ALA A 639 -15.15 9.86 18.42
N ARG A 640 -15.48 8.61 18.04
CA ARG A 640 -14.48 7.54 17.88
C ARG A 640 -13.54 7.80 16.70
N THR A 641 -14.09 8.26 15.58
CA THR A 641 -13.30 8.58 14.38
C THR A 641 -12.32 9.73 14.61
N ALA A 642 -12.69 10.69 15.46
CA ALA A 642 -11.82 11.82 15.84
C ALA A 642 -10.46 11.39 16.41
N GLY A 643 -10.40 10.23 17.08
CA GLY A 643 -9.18 9.71 17.70
C GLY A 643 -8.25 8.97 16.73
N ALA A 644 -8.67 8.76 15.48
CA ALA A 644 -7.91 7.97 14.52
C ALA A 644 -6.77 8.76 13.88
N ARG A 645 -5.72 8.03 13.49
CA ARG A 645 -4.43 8.62 13.12
C ARG A 645 -4.32 8.94 11.63
N ASP A 646 -5.02 8.20 10.79
CA ASP A 646 -5.14 8.50 9.36
C ASP A 646 -6.02 9.74 9.18
N SER A 647 -5.40 10.92 9.30
CA SER A 647 -6.09 12.20 9.18
C SER A 647 -6.82 12.33 7.84
N ASP A 648 -6.37 11.63 6.79
CA ASP A 648 -6.96 11.73 5.48
C ASP A 648 -8.22 10.89 5.35
N ALA A 649 -8.23 9.68 5.92
CA ALA A 649 -9.41 8.84 5.98
C ALA A 649 -10.45 9.39 6.98
N VAL A 650 -10.00 9.91 8.12
CA VAL A 650 -10.84 10.65 9.08
C VAL A 650 -11.53 11.83 8.41
N VAL A 651 -10.77 12.64 7.67
CA VAL A 651 -11.30 13.78 6.91
C VAL A 651 -12.35 13.32 5.90
N ARG A 652 -12.10 12.25 5.14
CA ARG A 652 -13.07 11.73 4.15
C ARG A 652 -14.35 11.21 4.81
N LEU A 653 -14.19 10.47 5.90
CA LEU A 653 -15.29 9.87 6.65
C LEU A 653 -16.19 10.93 7.30
N LEU A 654 -15.57 11.92 7.94
CA LEU A 654 -16.27 12.96 8.68
C LEU A 654 -16.75 14.11 7.80
N ALA A 655 -16.31 14.23 6.55
CA ALA A 655 -16.72 15.31 5.65
C ALA A 655 -18.25 15.45 5.52
N ALA A 656 -18.98 14.33 5.48
CA ALA A 656 -20.44 14.35 5.43
C ALA A 656 -21.07 14.77 6.77
N ALA A 657 -20.47 14.39 7.89
CA ALA A 657 -20.97 14.69 9.24
C ALA A 657 -20.82 16.19 9.60
N ILE A 658 -19.96 16.95 8.92
CA ILE A 658 -19.80 18.40 9.18
C ILE A 658 -21.09 19.19 8.90
N ILE A 659 -21.88 18.72 7.93
CA ILE A 659 -23.14 19.33 7.50
C ILE A 659 -24.34 18.48 7.95
N ASP A 660 -24.17 17.67 8.99
CA ASP A 660 -25.25 16.84 9.53
C ASP A 660 -26.44 17.70 9.96
N PRO A 661 -27.69 17.28 9.69
CA PRO A 661 -28.87 18.01 10.15
C PRO A 661 -28.96 18.09 11.68
N ASP A 662 -28.39 17.13 12.41
CA ASP A 662 -28.29 17.19 13.87
C ASP A 662 -27.09 18.06 14.29
N HIS A 663 -27.37 19.15 14.99
CA HIS A 663 -26.36 20.11 15.43
C HIS A 663 -25.29 19.47 16.32
N SER A 664 -25.64 18.49 17.16
CA SER A 664 -24.69 17.84 18.08
C SER A 664 -23.69 16.94 17.33
N VAL A 665 -24.14 16.29 16.26
CA VAL A 665 -23.29 15.49 15.36
C VAL A 665 -22.37 16.41 14.56
N ALA A 666 -22.92 17.46 13.95
CA ALA A 666 -22.16 18.45 13.20
C ALA A 666 -21.08 19.13 14.06
N GLU A 667 -21.42 19.49 15.29
CA GLU A 667 -20.45 20.08 16.23
C GLU A 667 -19.36 19.09 16.62
N SER A 668 -19.72 17.84 16.94
CA SER A 668 -18.75 16.79 17.25
C SER A 668 -17.78 16.55 16.10
N ALA A 669 -18.27 16.57 14.85
CA ALA A 669 -17.45 16.40 13.65
C ALA A 669 -16.52 17.60 13.43
N ARG A 670 -17.01 18.82 13.62
CA ARG A 670 -16.20 20.05 13.53
C ARG A 670 -15.06 20.06 14.53
N ILE A 671 -15.33 19.72 15.79
CA ILE A 671 -14.31 19.60 16.84
C ILE A 671 -13.28 18.53 16.44
N ALA A 672 -13.75 17.35 16.02
CA ALA A 672 -12.92 16.19 15.67
C ALA A 672 -11.86 16.50 14.60
N ILE A 673 -12.23 17.25 13.56
CA ILE A 673 -11.32 17.52 12.44
C ILE A 673 -10.68 18.92 12.50
N GLY A 674 -10.87 19.64 13.59
CA GLY A 674 -10.30 20.97 13.81
C GLY A 674 -10.90 22.02 12.87
N ILE A 675 -12.23 22.09 12.80
CA ILE A 675 -12.97 23.18 12.15
C ILE A 675 -13.51 24.11 13.24
N GLY A 676 -13.07 25.36 13.23
CA GLY A 676 -13.62 26.41 14.08
C GLY A 676 -14.79 27.13 13.42
N THR A 677 -15.58 27.83 14.22
CA THR A 677 -16.59 28.80 13.79
C THR A 677 -16.05 30.22 13.94
N ARG A 678 -16.28 31.08 12.94
CA ARG A 678 -16.10 32.53 13.01
C ARG A 678 -17.42 33.22 12.64
N ALA A 679 -17.53 34.51 12.92
CA ALA A 679 -18.70 35.31 12.58
C ALA A 679 -19.04 35.28 11.07
N ASP A 680 -18.06 35.02 10.22
CA ASP A 680 -18.14 35.02 8.75
C ASP A 680 -18.13 33.62 8.11
N GLY A 681 -18.03 32.53 8.88
CA GLY A 681 -18.10 31.17 8.34
C GLY A 681 -17.35 30.10 9.12
N LEU A 682 -17.08 28.97 8.44
CA LEU A 682 -16.34 27.83 9.00
C LEU A 682 -14.87 27.92 8.61
N VAL A 683 -13.97 27.73 9.58
CA VAL A 683 -12.52 27.79 9.38
C VAL A 683 -11.93 26.41 9.55
N VAL A 684 -11.43 25.82 8.47
CA VAL A 684 -10.57 24.63 8.57
C VAL A 684 -9.21 25.09 9.09
N LEU A 685 -8.77 24.58 10.24
CA LEU A 685 -7.44 24.87 10.78
C LEU A 685 -6.38 24.16 9.93
N ARG A 686 -5.31 24.87 9.55
CA ARG A 686 -4.16 24.34 8.78
C ARG A 686 -4.58 23.53 7.53
N PRO A 687 -5.40 24.08 6.63
CA PRO A 687 -6.02 23.32 5.55
C PRO A 687 -5.02 22.85 4.47
N GLN A 688 -3.82 23.41 4.46
CA GLN A 688 -2.73 23.08 3.53
C GLN A 688 -1.93 21.82 3.93
N GLU A 689 -2.09 21.32 5.15
CA GLU A 689 -1.38 20.13 5.65
C GLU A 689 -2.09 18.83 5.23
N GLY A 690 -1.35 17.87 4.66
CA GLY A 690 -1.88 16.55 4.27
C GLY A 690 -3.07 16.62 3.29
N ASN A 691 -4.08 15.76 3.47
CA ASN A 691 -5.34 15.85 2.71
C ASN A 691 -6.43 16.67 3.43
N ARG A 692 -6.09 17.57 4.36
CA ARG A 692 -7.08 18.45 5.02
C ARG A 692 -7.82 19.35 4.04
N TRP A 693 -7.27 19.63 2.85
CA TRP A 693 -7.97 20.31 1.76
C TRP A 693 -9.28 19.60 1.35
N ARG A 694 -9.42 18.30 1.60
CA ARG A 694 -10.67 17.55 1.36
C ARG A 694 -11.81 17.98 2.29
N LEU A 695 -11.52 18.55 3.46
CA LEU A 695 -12.53 19.17 4.32
C LEU A 695 -13.17 20.37 3.62
N LEU A 696 -12.34 21.22 3.00
CA LEU A 696 -12.82 22.36 2.20
C LEU A 696 -13.66 21.88 1.02
N ALA A 697 -13.24 20.80 0.36
CA ALA A 697 -14.00 20.17 -0.71
C ALA A 697 -15.38 19.67 -0.26
N GLY A 698 -15.48 19.07 0.93
CA GLY A 698 -16.74 18.66 1.54
C GLY A 698 -17.64 19.86 1.85
N LEU A 699 -17.09 20.89 2.47
CA LEU A 699 -17.81 22.13 2.80
C LEU A 699 -18.37 22.83 1.56
N LEU A 700 -17.58 22.91 0.48
CA LEU A 700 -17.99 23.52 -0.79
C LEU A 700 -19.19 22.84 -1.47
N ARG A 701 -19.51 21.59 -1.11
CA ARG A 701 -20.70 20.91 -1.65
C ARG A 701 -22.00 21.42 -1.04
N GLY A 702 -21.95 21.99 0.16
CA GLY A 702 -23.14 22.45 0.90
C GLY A 702 -23.14 23.93 1.25
N ARG A 703 -22.05 24.67 0.99
CA ARG A 703 -21.91 26.08 1.36
C ARG A 703 -21.24 26.91 0.26
N PRO A 704 -21.60 28.19 0.11
CA PRO A 704 -20.89 29.13 -0.73
C PRO A 704 -19.41 29.27 -0.32
N ALA A 705 -18.51 29.39 -1.27
CA ALA A 705 -17.07 29.49 -1.07
C ALA A 705 -16.66 30.66 -0.16
N LYS A 706 -17.40 31.77 -0.16
CA LYS A 706 -17.16 32.89 0.77
C LYS A 706 -17.33 32.52 2.24
N GLU A 707 -18.12 31.50 2.57
CA GLU A 707 -18.34 31.02 3.94
C GLU A 707 -17.33 29.94 4.36
N VAL A 708 -16.46 29.50 3.45
CA VAL A 708 -15.49 28.43 3.68
C VAL A 708 -14.09 29.04 3.81
N ALA A 709 -13.72 29.40 5.05
CA ALA A 709 -12.41 29.96 5.34
C ALA A 709 -11.30 28.90 5.23
N GLY A 710 -10.17 29.30 4.65
CA GLY A 710 -9.02 28.42 4.38
C GLY A 710 -8.82 28.07 2.90
N LEU A 711 -9.80 28.31 2.03
CA LEU A 711 -9.68 28.09 0.59
C LEU A 711 -8.47 28.80 -0.02
N GLN A 712 -8.28 30.09 0.29
CA GLN A 712 -7.15 30.84 -0.26
C GLN A 712 -5.79 30.30 0.21
N GLU A 713 -5.72 29.77 1.42
CA GLU A 713 -4.45 29.23 1.94
C GLU A 713 -4.06 27.95 1.20
N VAL A 714 -5.01 27.04 0.92
CA VAL A 714 -4.72 25.86 0.08
C VAL A 714 -4.45 26.23 -1.37
N LEU A 715 -5.20 27.19 -1.93
CA LEU A 715 -4.96 27.65 -3.30
C LEU A 715 -3.60 28.35 -3.47
N ARG A 716 -2.98 28.83 -2.38
CA ARG A 716 -1.67 29.49 -2.41
C ARG A 716 -0.53 28.59 -1.97
N LYS A 717 -0.72 27.78 -0.93
CA LYS A 717 0.33 26.98 -0.28
C LYS A 717 0.12 25.47 -0.34
N GLY A 718 -1.05 25.00 -0.76
CA GLY A 718 -1.34 23.57 -0.83
C GLY A 718 -0.54 22.87 -1.93
N GLY A 719 -0.19 21.60 -1.70
CA GLY A 719 0.44 20.76 -2.72
C GLY A 719 -0.41 20.64 -4.00
N GLY A 720 0.24 20.32 -5.12
CA GLY A 720 -0.37 20.33 -6.45
C GLY A 720 -1.69 19.57 -6.55
N ILE A 721 -1.78 18.38 -5.95
CA ILE A 721 -3.00 17.55 -6.00
C ILE A 721 -4.20 18.24 -5.34
N GLY A 722 -4.03 18.74 -4.11
CA GLY A 722 -5.14 19.34 -3.34
C GLY A 722 -5.63 20.65 -3.93
N ARG A 723 -4.69 21.49 -4.37
CA ARG A 723 -4.99 22.73 -5.09
C ARG A 723 -5.77 22.46 -6.38
N ASN A 724 -5.31 21.53 -7.22
CA ASN A 724 -5.93 21.25 -8.51
C ASN A 724 -7.33 20.65 -8.37
N ARG A 725 -7.54 19.79 -7.37
CA ARG A 725 -8.88 19.24 -7.08
C ARG A 725 -9.83 20.32 -6.55
N LEU A 726 -9.38 21.21 -5.66
CA LEU A 726 -10.21 22.34 -5.20
C LEU A 726 -10.59 23.30 -6.34
N LEU A 727 -9.68 23.61 -7.25
CA LEU A 727 -9.98 24.46 -8.41
C LEU A 727 -11.09 23.85 -9.28
N ARG A 728 -11.04 22.53 -9.54
CA ARG A 728 -12.10 21.83 -10.28
C ARG A 728 -13.45 21.87 -9.55
N LEU A 729 -13.45 21.69 -8.23
CA LEU A 729 -14.67 21.77 -7.41
C LEU A 729 -15.26 23.19 -7.40
N LEU A 730 -14.43 24.22 -7.27
CA LEU A 730 -14.85 25.61 -7.33
C LEU A 730 -15.43 25.95 -8.71
N VAL A 731 -14.88 25.41 -9.80
CA VAL A 731 -15.46 25.56 -11.15
C VAL A 731 -16.82 24.90 -11.24
N GLY A 732 -17.00 23.70 -10.68
CA GLY A 732 -18.31 23.04 -10.63
C GLY A 732 -19.35 23.86 -9.84
N ALA A 733 -18.95 24.40 -8.69
CA ALA A 733 -19.79 25.24 -7.85
C ALA A 733 -20.06 26.64 -8.45
N ALA A 734 -19.20 27.13 -9.34
CA ALA A 734 -19.31 28.46 -9.95
C ALA A 734 -20.60 28.69 -10.78
N SER A 735 -21.33 27.62 -11.10
CA SER A 735 -22.65 27.73 -11.72
C SER A 735 -23.71 28.32 -10.79
N THR A 736 -23.57 28.14 -9.48
CA THR A 736 -24.53 28.59 -8.46
C THR A 736 -23.89 29.49 -7.39
N ASP A 737 -22.56 29.65 -7.40
CA ASP A 737 -21.81 30.44 -6.43
C ASP A 737 -20.82 31.40 -7.09
N GLU A 738 -21.19 32.68 -7.14
CA GLU A 738 -20.35 33.76 -7.67
C GLU A 738 -19.02 33.91 -6.92
N SER A 739 -18.97 33.56 -5.63
CA SER A 739 -17.74 33.66 -4.84
C SER A 739 -16.71 32.59 -5.22
N ALA A 740 -17.17 31.37 -5.56
CA ALA A 740 -16.32 30.33 -6.13
C ALA A 740 -15.75 30.77 -7.50
N TRP A 741 -16.59 31.37 -8.34
CA TRP A 741 -16.17 31.90 -9.64
C TRP A 741 -15.08 32.97 -9.51
N LYS A 742 -15.28 33.95 -8.63
CA LYS A 742 -14.30 35.01 -8.34
C LYS A 742 -12.95 34.44 -7.88
N LEU A 743 -12.96 33.38 -7.06
CA LEU A 743 -11.74 32.72 -6.61
C LEU A 743 -10.98 32.04 -7.74
N VAL A 744 -11.67 31.26 -8.60
CA VAL A 744 -11.03 30.59 -9.75
C VAL A 744 -10.44 31.62 -10.71
N ARG A 745 -11.20 32.67 -11.04
CA ARG A 745 -10.72 33.78 -11.90
C ARG A 745 -9.48 34.43 -11.33
N LYS A 746 -9.47 34.75 -10.04
CA LYS A 746 -8.29 35.32 -9.37
C LYS A 746 -7.06 34.40 -9.49
N GLN A 747 -7.24 33.08 -9.39
CA GLN A 747 -6.12 32.14 -9.57
C GLN A 747 -5.64 32.05 -11.03
N ALA A 748 -6.55 32.03 -11.99
CA ALA A 748 -6.22 32.00 -13.42
C ALA A 748 -5.52 33.29 -13.90
N SER A 749 -5.83 34.43 -13.28
CA SER A 749 -5.23 35.74 -13.61
C SER A 749 -3.79 35.94 -13.14
N ARG A 750 -3.21 35.01 -12.36
CA ARG A 750 -1.85 35.16 -11.82
C ARG A 750 -0.81 35.13 -12.95
N ASN A 751 0.19 36.02 -12.87
CA ASN A 751 1.32 36.02 -13.80
C ASN A 751 2.43 35.04 -13.38
N SER A 752 2.09 33.76 -13.21
CA SER A 752 3.04 32.70 -12.87
C SER A 752 2.52 31.33 -13.34
N LEU A 753 3.38 30.32 -13.33
CA LEU A 753 3.01 28.92 -13.64
C LEU A 753 1.90 28.38 -12.72
N GLU A 754 1.70 29.01 -11.56
CA GLU A 754 0.61 28.69 -10.66
C GLU A 754 -0.79 28.91 -11.29
N ALA A 755 -0.93 29.69 -12.35
CA ALA A 755 -2.21 29.90 -13.02
C ALA A 755 -2.68 28.67 -13.83
N VAL A 756 -1.74 27.81 -14.27
CA VAL A 756 -2.00 26.71 -15.21
C VAL A 756 -3.11 25.76 -14.73
N PRO A 757 -3.11 25.27 -13.46
CA PRO A 757 -4.19 24.40 -13.02
C PRO A 757 -5.57 25.06 -12.98
N ALA A 758 -5.64 26.38 -12.76
CA ALA A 758 -6.91 27.10 -12.77
C ALA A 758 -7.44 27.26 -14.20
N LEU A 759 -6.57 27.53 -15.17
CA LEU A 759 -6.92 27.54 -16.61
C LEU A 759 -7.44 26.18 -17.07
N ARG A 760 -6.77 25.09 -16.66
CA ARG A 760 -7.23 23.72 -16.92
C ARG A 760 -8.60 23.45 -16.32
N ALA A 761 -8.83 23.85 -15.07
CA ALA A 761 -10.12 23.71 -14.42
C ALA A 761 -11.23 24.51 -15.13
N LEU A 762 -10.93 25.72 -15.63
CA LEU A 762 -11.90 26.55 -16.35
C LEU A 762 -12.44 25.90 -17.62
N ARG A 763 -11.71 24.99 -18.25
CA ARG A 763 -12.17 24.25 -19.45
C ARG A 763 -13.44 23.44 -19.19
N SER A 764 -13.65 22.98 -17.95
CA SER A 764 -14.86 22.26 -17.53
C SER A 764 -15.96 23.18 -17.01
N ALA A 765 -15.79 24.51 -17.05
CA ALA A 765 -16.81 25.45 -16.60
C ALA A 765 -17.99 25.52 -17.59
N PRO A 766 -19.19 25.94 -17.13
CA PRO A 766 -20.31 26.22 -18.02
C PRO A 766 -19.93 27.19 -19.15
N PRO A 767 -20.53 27.09 -20.36
CA PRO A 767 -20.18 27.92 -21.51
C PRO A 767 -20.18 29.43 -21.24
N SER A 768 -21.17 29.94 -20.50
CA SER A 768 -21.28 31.36 -20.11
C SER A 768 -20.06 31.83 -19.31
N ASN A 769 -19.63 31.01 -18.35
CA ASN A 769 -18.51 31.31 -17.47
C ASN A 769 -17.19 31.24 -18.24
N ARG A 770 -17.03 30.31 -19.20
CA ARG A 770 -15.84 30.26 -20.05
C ARG A 770 -15.68 31.52 -20.89
N ALA A 771 -16.75 32.06 -21.45
CA ALA A 771 -16.71 33.30 -22.22
C ALA A 771 -16.31 34.52 -21.36
N ASP A 772 -16.88 34.64 -20.15
CA ASP A 772 -16.50 35.70 -19.19
C ASP A 772 -15.02 35.58 -18.77
N ALA A 773 -14.56 34.37 -18.44
CA ALA A 773 -13.15 34.14 -18.10
C ALA A 773 -12.23 34.51 -19.27
N LEU A 774 -12.56 34.07 -20.48
CA LEU A 774 -11.77 34.35 -21.66
C LEU A 774 -11.64 35.85 -21.92
N SER A 775 -12.71 36.61 -21.67
CA SER A 775 -12.75 38.05 -21.94
C SER A 775 -11.68 38.82 -21.18
N GLN A 776 -11.36 38.38 -19.97
CA GLN A 776 -10.37 39.02 -19.09
C GLN A 776 -9.00 38.37 -19.16
N LEU A 777 -8.96 37.07 -19.46
CA LEU A 777 -7.72 36.33 -19.61
C LEU A 777 -6.98 36.71 -20.89
N ALA A 778 -7.71 37.08 -21.96
CA ALA A 778 -7.14 37.58 -23.21
C ALA A 778 -6.16 38.75 -22.98
N GLU A 779 -6.50 39.70 -22.12
CA GLU A 779 -5.64 40.85 -21.79
C GLU A 779 -4.37 40.47 -21.00
N LEU A 780 -4.42 39.37 -20.24
CA LEU A 780 -3.36 38.98 -19.30
C LEU A 780 -2.38 37.93 -19.85
N HIS A 781 -2.70 37.27 -20.97
CA HIS A 781 -1.93 36.13 -21.45
C HIS A 781 -0.90 36.49 -22.53
N PHE A 782 -1.12 37.48 -23.38
CA PHE A 782 -0.08 37.91 -24.33
C PHE A 782 1.11 38.60 -23.66
N GLY A 783 0.90 39.23 -22.50
CA GLY A 783 1.99 39.74 -21.66
C GLY A 783 2.71 38.68 -20.83
N SER A 784 2.27 37.41 -20.89
CA SER A 784 2.87 36.34 -20.09
C SER A 784 4.16 35.84 -20.72
N SER A 785 5.27 35.87 -19.98
CA SER A 785 6.51 35.22 -20.41
C SER A 785 6.44 33.68 -20.39
N SER A 786 5.45 33.10 -19.70
CA SER A 786 5.29 31.65 -19.60
C SER A 786 4.55 31.05 -20.80
N ALA A 787 5.28 30.27 -21.61
CA ALA A 787 4.76 29.50 -22.76
C ALA A 787 3.58 28.59 -22.38
N LEU A 788 3.74 27.79 -21.32
CA LEU A 788 2.72 26.84 -20.84
C LEU A 788 1.41 27.54 -20.45
N ARG A 789 1.49 28.76 -19.89
CA ARG A 789 0.30 29.55 -19.55
C ARG A 789 -0.43 30.05 -20.80
N ARG A 790 0.32 30.47 -21.82
CA ARG A 790 -0.24 30.90 -23.11
C ARG A 790 -0.88 29.72 -23.85
N GLU A 791 -0.22 28.56 -23.84
CA GLU A 791 -0.76 27.33 -24.43
C GLU A 791 -2.10 26.94 -23.81
N GLU A 792 -2.19 26.88 -22.47
CA GLU A 792 -3.44 26.53 -21.79
C GLU A 792 -4.55 27.58 -21.99
N ALA A 793 -4.19 28.85 -22.21
CA ALA A 793 -5.15 29.87 -22.61
C ALA A 793 -5.73 29.58 -24.00
N MET A 794 -4.91 29.15 -24.97
CA MET A 794 -5.39 28.72 -26.29
C MET A 794 -6.31 27.50 -26.19
N ARG A 795 -5.94 26.52 -25.36
CA ARG A 795 -6.79 25.34 -25.10
C ARG A 795 -8.12 25.71 -24.43
N LEU A 796 -8.17 26.77 -23.60
CA LEU A 796 -9.42 27.30 -23.05
C LEU A 796 -10.24 28.02 -24.12
N ALA A 797 -9.60 28.87 -24.93
CA ALA A 797 -10.21 29.63 -26.01
C ALA A 797 -10.89 28.74 -27.04
N ALA A 798 -10.25 27.63 -27.39
CA ALA A 798 -10.77 26.57 -28.26
C ALA A 798 -12.15 26.02 -27.81
N THR A 799 -12.50 26.18 -26.53
CA THR A 799 -13.76 25.68 -25.99
C THR A 799 -14.90 26.72 -25.98
N VAL A 800 -14.62 27.95 -26.43
CA VAL A 800 -15.55 29.09 -26.42
C VAL A 800 -15.82 29.56 -27.84
N ARG A 801 -17.10 29.61 -28.22
CA ARG A 801 -17.52 30.16 -29.53
C ARG A 801 -17.83 31.65 -29.39
N SER A 802 -16.81 32.50 -29.45
CA SER A 802 -16.96 33.96 -29.39
C SER A 802 -15.92 34.66 -30.26
N THR A 803 -16.24 35.84 -30.83
CA THR A 803 -15.30 36.62 -31.67
C THR A 803 -13.96 36.88 -30.98
N GLN A 804 -13.98 37.08 -29.67
CA GLN A 804 -12.77 37.26 -28.88
C GLN A 804 -11.93 35.98 -28.78
N ALA A 805 -12.56 34.81 -28.66
CA ALA A 805 -11.84 33.53 -28.71
C ALA A 805 -11.15 33.31 -30.06
N PHE A 806 -11.84 33.66 -31.14
CA PHE A 806 -11.28 33.61 -32.50
C PHE A 806 -10.07 34.52 -32.66
N ALA A 807 -10.18 35.78 -32.21
CA ALA A 807 -9.06 36.72 -32.23
C ALA A 807 -7.88 36.16 -31.42
N LEU A 808 -8.15 35.65 -30.21
CA LEU A 808 -7.13 35.10 -29.33
C LEU A 808 -6.39 33.91 -29.94
N LEU A 809 -7.13 32.98 -30.55
CA LEU A 809 -6.52 31.84 -31.24
C LEU A 809 -5.75 32.28 -32.49
N GLY A 810 -6.22 33.30 -33.21
CA GLY A 810 -5.52 33.89 -34.35
C GLY A 810 -4.15 34.45 -33.93
N GLU A 811 -4.11 35.25 -32.88
CA GLU A 811 -2.87 35.77 -32.29
C GLU A 811 -1.97 34.63 -31.77
N GLY A 812 -2.54 33.55 -31.22
CA GLY A 812 -1.78 32.37 -30.80
C GLY A 812 -1.06 31.62 -31.94
N LEU A 813 -1.51 31.76 -33.19
CA LEU A 813 -0.78 31.24 -34.36
C LEU A 813 0.51 32.02 -34.63
N GLU A 814 0.59 33.27 -34.19
CA GLU A 814 1.75 34.15 -34.33
C GLU A 814 2.73 34.04 -33.15
N ASP A 815 2.41 33.26 -32.11
CA ASP A 815 3.29 33.05 -30.95
C ASP A 815 4.61 32.41 -31.37
N TRP A 816 5.71 32.71 -30.68
CA TRP A 816 7.02 32.13 -30.98
C TRP A 816 7.21 30.72 -30.41
N GLU A 817 6.36 30.29 -29.47
CA GLU A 817 6.44 28.96 -28.85
C GLU A 817 5.59 27.93 -29.62
N PRO A 818 6.20 26.84 -30.13
CA PRO A 818 5.50 25.81 -30.92
C PRO A 818 4.25 25.24 -30.26
N GLY A 819 4.29 24.93 -28.95
CA GLY A 819 3.15 24.37 -28.23
C GLY A 819 1.92 25.30 -28.23
N VAL A 820 2.14 26.62 -28.16
CA VAL A 820 1.08 27.63 -28.21
C VAL A 820 0.45 27.68 -29.60
N GLN A 821 1.27 27.70 -30.64
CA GLN A 821 0.83 27.67 -32.04
C GLN A 821 0.00 26.43 -32.35
N VAL A 822 0.44 25.26 -31.88
CA VAL A 822 -0.30 23.99 -32.03
C VAL A 822 -1.65 24.05 -31.32
N ALA A 823 -1.68 24.47 -30.05
CA ALA A 823 -2.93 24.59 -29.30
C ALA A 823 -3.92 25.58 -29.95
N ALA A 824 -3.41 26.71 -30.47
CA ALA A 824 -4.19 27.70 -31.21
C ALA A 824 -4.76 27.12 -32.51
N ALA A 825 -3.93 26.42 -33.29
CA ALA A 825 -4.34 25.82 -34.55
C ALA A 825 -5.39 24.71 -34.35
N LEU A 826 -5.24 23.86 -33.33
CA LEU A 826 -6.24 22.86 -32.96
C LEU A 826 -7.56 23.50 -32.52
N GLY A 827 -7.52 24.66 -31.85
CA GLY A 827 -8.72 25.41 -31.49
C GLY A 827 -9.47 25.94 -32.71
N LEU A 828 -8.74 26.59 -33.63
CA LEU A 828 -9.30 27.14 -34.88
C LEU A 828 -9.81 26.06 -35.83
N LEU A 829 -9.22 24.87 -35.81
CA LEU A 829 -9.68 23.74 -36.61
C LEU A 829 -11.16 23.41 -36.37
N THR A 830 -11.62 23.49 -35.12
CA THR A 830 -13.04 23.26 -34.77
C THR A 830 -14.00 24.22 -35.45
N THR A 831 -13.46 25.30 -36.02
CA THR A 831 -14.19 26.39 -36.68
C THR A 831 -13.91 26.46 -38.19
N ARG A 832 -13.09 25.54 -38.72
CA ARG A 832 -12.68 25.45 -40.14
C ARG A 832 -11.97 26.71 -40.67
N HIS A 833 -11.18 27.39 -39.84
CA HIS A 833 -10.46 28.60 -40.25
C HIS A 833 -9.23 28.24 -41.12
N GLY A 834 -9.10 28.83 -42.32
CA GLY A 834 -8.03 28.47 -43.28
C GLY A 834 -6.59 28.68 -42.78
N GLY A 835 -6.38 29.57 -41.81
CA GLY A 835 -5.05 29.81 -41.22
C GLY A 835 -4.49 28.66 -40.35
N CYS A 836 -5.30 27.69 -39.93
CA CYS A 836 -4.82 26.64 -39.03
C CYS A 836 -4.08 25.50 -39.75
N ALA A 837 -4.47 25.18 -40.99
CA ALA A 837 -3.96 24.02 -41.70
C ALA A 837 -2.44 24.08 -42.01
N PRO A 838 -1.84 25.21 -42.41
CA PRO A 838 -0.39 25.30 -42.59
C PRO A 838 0.40 25.04 -41.29
N VAL A 839 -0.10 25.52 -40.16
CA VAL A 839 0.54 25.32 -38.85
C VAL A 839 0.47 23.85 -38.43
N LEU A 840 -0.69 23.20 -38.55
CA LEU A 840 -0.85 21.78 -38.22
C LEU A 840 0.02 20.90 -39.11
N LEU A 841 0.07 21.17 -40.41
CA LEU A 841 0.93 20.42 -41.34
C LEU A 841 2.41 20.47 -40.97
N ARG A 842 2.90 21.63 -40.49
CA ARG A 842 4.30 21.79 -40.07
C ARG A 842 4.69 20.85 -38.92
N TYR A 843 3.76 20.52 -38.04
CA TYR A 843 4.01 19.74 -36.82
C TYR A 843 3.52 18.30 -36.87
N LEU A 844 2.93 17.85 -37.98
CA LEU A 844 2.49 16.46 -38.09
C LEU A 844 3.66 15.47 -37.94
N ASP A 845 4.81 15.77 -38.53
CA ASP A 845 6.00 14.91 -38.40
C ASP A 845 6.89 15.25 -37.18
N ASP A 846 6.43 16.16 -36.32
CA ASP A 846 7.18 16.55 -35.12
C ASP A 846 7.14 15.42 -34.07
N PRO A 847 8.28 15.00 -33.51
CA PRO A 847 8.34 13.89 -32.55
C PRO A 847 7.72 14.22 -31.19
N ILE A 848 7.48 15.49 -30.88
CA ILE A 848 6.89 15.94 -29.61
C ILE A 848 5.38 16.14 -29.77
N HIS A 849 4.93 16.79 -30.85
CA HIS A 849 3.53 17.21 -31.02
C HIS A 849 2.75 16.41 -32.07
N GLY A 850 3.42 15.66 -32.94
CA GLY A 850 2.82 15.00 -34.09
C GLY A 850 1.74 13.98 -33.73
N ASP A 851 1.94 13.19 -32.68
CA ASP A 851 0.98 12.17 -32.24
C ASP A 851 -0.30 12.78 -31.64
N GLU A 852 -0.18 13.84 -30.83
CA GLU A 852 -1.34 14.56 -30.30
C GLU A 852 -2.15 15.17 -31.45
N ILE A 853 -1.48 15.83 -32.40
CA ILE A 853 -2.12 16.45 -33.56
C ILE A 853 -2.82 15.39 -34.41
N ARG A 854 -2.13 14.31 -34.79
CA ARG A 854 -2.73 13.19 -35.56
C ARG A 854 -3.96 12.63 -34.86
N THR A 855 -3.89 12.42 -33.55
CA THR A 855 -5.01 11.88 -32.76
C THR A 855 -6.23 12.79 -32.81
N VAL A 856 -6.04 14.10 -32.57
CA VAL A 856 -7.13 15.08 -32.61
C VAL A 856 -7.71 15.22 -34.01
N LEU A 857 -6.87 15.32 -35.04
CA LEU A 857 -7.32 15.40 -36.43
C LEU A 857 -8.12 14.17 -36.86
N SER A 858 -7.72 12.98 -36.41
CA SER A 858 -8.42 11.73 -36.72
C SER A 858 -9.79 11.69 -36.06
N ALA A 859 -9.89 12.16 -34.82
CA ALA A 859 -11.17 12.28 -34.13
C ALA A 859 -12.11 13.27 -34.83
N VAL A 860 -11.60 14.43 -35.29
CA VAL A 860 -12.38 15.43 -36.03
C VAL A 860 -12.84 14.88 -37.39
N ARG A 861 -12.01 14.09 -38.06
CA ARG A 861 -12.32 13.48 -39.36
C ARG A 861 -13.41 12.41 -39.28
N GLY A 862 -13.59 11.73 -38.14
CA GLY A 862 -14.58 10.66 -37.98
C GLY A 862 -14.27 9.38 -38.78
N GLY A 863 -13.00 9.14 -39.11
CA GLY A 863 -12.53 7.98 -39.90
C GLY A 863 -11.02 7.73 -39.73
N GLY A 864 -10.48 6.70 -40.38
CA GLY A 864 -9.06 6.33 -40.26
C GLY A 864 -8.11 7.49 -40.56
N ALA A 865 -7.10 7.69 -39.72
CA ALA A 865 -6.06 8.70 -39.93
C ALA A 865 -5.36 8.46 -41.28
N PRO A 866 -5.10 9.49 -42.11
CA PRO A 866 -4.06 9.38 -43.12
C PRO A 866 -2.74 8.96 -42.44
N GLY A 867 -2.03 8.02 -43.06
CA GLY A 867 -0.79 7.47 -42.52
C GLY A 867 0.40 8.43 -42.56
N ASP A 868 0.28 9.54 -43.28
CA ASP A 868 1.36 10.50 -43.52
C ASP A 868 0.85 11.96 -43.61
N THR A 869 1.78 12.91 -43.55
CA THR A 869 1.53 14.36 -43.64
C THR A 869 0.87 14.77 -44.97
N GLU A 870 1.17 14.08 -46.07
CA GLU A 870 0.59 14.38 -47.39
C GLU A 870 -0.89 13.97 -47.47
N GLY A 871 -1.26 12.86 -46.84
CA GLY A 871 -2.65 12.48 -46.64
C GLY A 871 -3.44 13.52 -45.84
N TRP A 872 -2.83 14.11 -44.81
CA TRP A 872 -3.42 15.22 -44.07
C TRP A 872 -3.55 16.50 -44.90
N ARG A 873 -2.54 16.84 -45.72
CA ARG A 873 -2.58 18.01 -46.63
C ARG A 873 -3.77 17.92 -47.58
N ARG A 874 -3.96 16.77 -48.22
CA ARG A 874 -5.10 16.53 -49.12
C ARG A 874 -6.43 16.67 -48.39
N TRP A 875 -6.53 16.17 -47.15
CA TRP A 875 -7.74 16.35 -46.35
C TRP A 875 -8.02 17.82 -46.03
N PHE A 876 -7.02 18.60 -45.66
CA PHE A 876 -7.20 20.05 -45.41
C PHE A 876 -7.63 20.82 -46.68
N VAL A 877 -7.13 20.46 -47.86
CA VAL A 877 -7.60 21.03 -49.14
C VAL A 877 -9.08 20.67 -49.39
N LEU A 878 -9.46 19.40 -49.17
CA LEU A 878 -10.84 18.93 -49.36
C LEU A 878 -11.83 19.63 -48.42
N GLU A 879 -11.43 19.92 -47.19
CA GLU A 879 -12.25 20.67 -46.23
C GLU A 879 -12.24 22.20 -46.48
N GLY A 880 -11.58 22.68 -47.54
CA GLY A 880 -11.47 24.10 -47.87
C GLY A 880 -10.58 24.90 -46.92
N MET A 881 -9.74 24.22 -46.13
CA MET A 881 -8.83 24.85 -45.16
C MET A 881 -7.45 25.15 -45.75
N LEU A 882 -7.12 24.61 -46.92
CA LEU A 882 -5.95 24.97 -47.73
C LEU A 882 -6.37 25.25 -49.16
N VAL A 883 -5.72 26.22 -49.79
CA VAL A 883 -5.81 26.42 -51.23
C VAL A 883 -5.01 25.29 -51.89
N GLY A 884 -5.65 24.49 -52.74
CA GLY A 884 -4.97 23.45 -53.49
C GLY A 884 -3.97 24.07 -54.49
N ASP A 885 -2.85 23.41 -54.72
CA ASP A 885 -1.79 23.85 -55.66
C ASP A 885 -2.23 23.84 -57.15
N GLY A 886 -3.52 23.59 -57.43
CA GLY A 886 -4.13 23.67 -58.75
C GLY A 886 -4.46 25.11 -59.12
N GLY A 887 -3.63 25.71 -59.98
CA GLY A 887 -3.78 27.09 -60.40
C GLY A 887 -5.14 27.47 -60.98
N GLY A 888 -5.60 28.67 -60.63
CA GLY A 888 -6.31 29.56 -61.55
C GLY A 888 -7.78 29.28 -61.87
N GLY A 889 -8.50 28.48 -61.08
CA GLY A 889 -9.97 28.45 -61.12
C GLY A 889 -10.55 29.30 -59.99
N THR A 890 -11.15 30.45 -60.33
CA THR A 890 -11.93 31.31 -59.40
C THR A 890 -13.02 30.52 -58.64
N PRO A 891 -13.41 30.98 -57.43
CA PRO A 891 -14.15 30.20 -56.43
C PRO A 891 -15.55 29.75 -56.85
#